data_AF-A0A6H1ZG00-F1
#
_entry.id   AF-A0A6H1ZG00-F1
#
_cell.length_a   1.000
_cell.length_b   1.000
_cell.length_c   1.000
_cell.angle_alpha   90.00
_cell.angle_beta   90.00
_cell.angle_gamma   90.00
#
_symmetry.space_group_name_H-M   'P 1'
#
loop_
_entity.id
_entity.type
_entity.pdbx_description
1 polymer ?
#
loop_
_entity_poly.entity_id
_entity_poly.type
_entity_poly.pdbx_seq_one_letter_code
_entity_poly.pdbx_strand_id
1 'polypeptide(L)'
;MPKLNIFMVVPGMPFDGNTLKERSLGGSETAGLCMARELAKRGHNVTMMCNIPKHEGEFDGVTYMNLVRAEEIIQKAPHDILIVQRNPQFFGLNTASKINVLWNHDLATKSMLPVHQAAAWNIDWVFLLSMFHVKQFKEIYSFWDAAHIRLTRNGIDLEDFPKVQNKIPKKIMYTARPERGLYTLLKPGGIMEMLYQADPNIHLYVAGYDNTTQHMATFYQYLWGRCQELPNVTNLGHLTKQQLYQHYAETELYLYPTLFEEISCITAMECMACGVPMITSSIAALPETLSEKTAIFLPAESNFELYGTPGQDYMEQFTGHVLALLQDTDRRRKMSFQCRERAKQFSWAGVAEQWEGMFIERFQEATKDKDKLIQHFLYHDDVMAACHVGEVKNIEKISWAFDEKAHEDHYNKFAEKEFEKRNANHVAWHFDNVFPREQRWATLKEWFRIHGIKPETKVLDVGCGPGYFSVAMANEFGVDVTGIDISGRYLKEAWNLKEQRLKNGKAQFQKEPEGLYDVVIISEIIEHLGYIEPQDFVKEFEPYLTNDGHFLVTTPFGPLKRAAPKRSNRHHDLHLRHLECMDIHELFGKKQDFEDEILYWQHTPSTNELLGWYMYSFKKGGEYGQIDMDRKCLVQIPRDTLSVCMIAKNEQTIIGRCLDSIHEIADEIILIDTGSKDATPKIGELYGAKVFNGSDPFLLRQGFETPRNESIAKATGDWILWIDADEELQGFNNLRKYLRNSIYDGFRIRQHHFSCQPVGATVIDRPIRLFRRKDNVRFYGLIHEHPGIDENAGVGEVVELSDADIAHNGYYTEPERRKKFWRNLPMMLADIEKYPNRVLGKWLYMRDLSHLINWQLQQTGALTEDSRLKAHEIIQIYRNNFLSAGGHLMVDGLGYYSMACARLGVGIDYAWSISIMHNGKNPPGIRIARFADRSDFNVFVTKLIEEQSWITEGRYR
;
A
#
# COMPACT_ATOMS: atom_id res chain seq x y z
N MET A 1 9.75 -23.02 9.56
CA MET A 1 8.99 -21.78 9.30
C MET A 1 9.51 -21.20 8.00
N PRO A 2 8.63 -20.70 7.12
CA PRO A 2 9.06 -20.17 5.82
C PRO A 2 9.93 -18.91 6.01
N LYS A 3 11.01 -18.82 5.22
CA LYS A 3 11.82 -17.59 5.14
C LYS A 3 11.04 -16.52 4.37
N LEU A 4 11.10 -15.27 4.83
CA LEU A 4 10.36 -14.13 4.27
C LEU A 4 11.35 -13.04 3.85
N ASN A 5 11.02 -12.31 2.81
CA ASN A 5 11.70 -11.07 2.40
C ASN A 5 10.93 -9.85 2.92
N ILE A 6 11.48 -9.17 3.93
CA ILE A 6 10.81 -8.11 4.69
C ILE A 6 11.52 -6.77 4.48
N PHE A 7 10.79 -5.80 3.96
CA PHE A 7 11.26 -4.43 3.82
C PHE A 7 10.70 -3.57 4.95
N MET A 8 11.56 -2.79 5.59
CA MET A 8 11.18 -1.84 6.63
C MET A 8 11.58 -0.43 6.22
N VAL A 9 10.64 0.51 6.25
CA VAL A 9 10.89 1.94 6.01
C VAL A 9 10.75 2.68 7.33
N VAL A 10 11.88 3.16 7.87
CA VAL A 10 11.94 3.82 9.17
C VAL A 10 12.51 5.23 9.01
N PRO A 11 11.65 6.24 8.78
CA PRO A 11 12.06 7.63 8.72
C PRO A 11 12.32 8.18 10.13
N GLY A 12 13.14 9.22 10.24
CA GLY A 12 13.40 9.90 11.51
C GLY A 12 14.84 10.35 11.66
N MET A 13 15.39 10.18 12.86
CA MET A 13 16.80 10.47 13.12
C MET A 13 17.72 9.64 12.22
N PRO A 14 18.92 10.13 11.87
CA PRO A 14 19.88 9.30 11.16
C PRO A 14 20.37 8.13 12.02
N PHE A 15 20.33 6.90 11.51
CA PHE A 15 20.86 5.69 12.19
C PHE A 15 21.27 4.60 11.19
N ASP A 16 22.08 3.68 11.69
CA ASP A 16 22.53 2.43 11.06
C ASP A 16 22.61 1.32 12.12
N GLY A 17 23.04 0.12 11.74
CA GLY A 17 23.15 -1.02 12.66
C GLY A 17 24.05 -0.76 13.87
N ASN A 18 25.09 0.08 13.78
CA ASN A 18 26.01 0.33 14.89
C ASN A 18 25.59 1.49 15.80
N THR A 19 24.56 2.25 15.42
CA THR A 19 24.21 3.51 16.09
C THR A 19 23.95 3.34 17.60
N LEU A 20 23.29 2.27 18.06
CA LEU A 20 23.05 2.02 19.50
C LEU A 20 24.32 1.78 20.32
N LYS A 21 25.40 1.30 19.68
CA LYS A 21 26.72 1.09 20.30
C LYS A 21 27.51 2.40 20.38
N GLU A 22 27.32 3.30 19.41
CA GLU A 22 28.12 4.50 19.25
C GLU A 22 27.50 5.76 19.88
N ARG A 23 26.16 5.87 19.94
CA ARG A 23 25.48 7.09 20.42
C ARG A 23 24.02 6.83 20.86
N SER A 24 23.38 7.87 21.39
CA SER A 24 21.96 7.86 21.73
C SER A 24 21.06 7.83 20.48
N LEU A 25 19.89 7.19 20.56
CA LEU A 25 18.90 7.10 19.49
C LEU A 25 17.48 7.20 20.06
N GLY A 26 16.56 7.84 19.33
CA GLY A 26 15.15 7.99 19.72
C GLY A 26 14.45 6.64 19.90
N GLY A 27 13.35 6.64 20.68
CA GLY A 27 12.60 5.42 20.99
C GLY A 27 11.98 4.74 19.75
N SER A 28 11.42 5.54 18.84
CA SER A 28 10.82 5.03 17.61
C SER A 28 11.87 4.41 16.67
N GLU A 29 13.01 5.06 16.48
CA GLU A 29 14.11 4.52 15.66
C GLU A 29 14.77 3.31 16.34
N THR A 30 14.89 3.31 17.68
CA THR A 30 15.34 2.14 18.44
C THR A 30 14.40 0.95 18.20
N ALA A 31 13.08 1.17 18.18
CA ALA A 31 12.10 0.13 17.90
C ALA A 31 12.28 -0.47 16.50
N GLY A 32 12.43 0.37 15.47
CA GLY A 32 12.70 -0.06 14.10
C GLY A 32 13.97 -0.91 13.98
N LEU A 33 15.07 -0.43 14.57
CA LEU A 33 16.37 -1.09 14.55
C LEU A 33 16.35 -2.45 15.28
N CYS A 34 15.81 -2.51 16.51
CA CYS A 34 15.73 -3.76 17.26
C CYS A 34 14.80 -4.78 16.60
N MET A 35 13.64 -4.34 16.09
CA MET A 35 12.70 -5.24 15.40
C MET A 35 13.33 -5.86 14.14
N ALA A 36 14.03 -5.07 13.33
CA ALA A 36 14.70 -5.57 12.13
C ALA A 36 15.73 -6.66 12.45
N ARG A 37 16.53 -6.44 13.51
CA ARG A 37 17.49 -7.43 13.99
C ARG A 37 16.83 -8.71 14.47
N GLU A 38 15.74 -8.61 15.23
CA GLU A 38 15.03 -9.79 15.71
C GLU A 38 14.41 -10.59 14.56
N LEU A 39 13.82 -9.93 13.56
CA LEU A 39 13.32 -10.61 12.36
C LEU A 39 14.45 -11.30 11.58
N ALA A 40 15.62 -10.68 11.46
CA ALA A 40 16.80 -11.29 10.85
C ALA A 40 17.34 -12.50 11.66
N LYS A 41 17.39 -12.40 13.00
CA LYS A 41 17.77 -13.52 13.88
C LYS A 41 16.83 -14.73 13.74
N ARG A 42 15.57 -14.50 13.40
CA ARG A 42 14.59 -15.57 13.09
C ARG A 42 14.77 -16.19 11.70
N GLY A 43 15.71 -15.69 10.91
CA GLY A 43 16.12 -16.24 9.62
C GLY A 43 15.49 -15.56 8.41
N HIS A 44 14.73 -14.48 8.58
CA HIS A 44 14.17 -13.71 7.47
C HIS A 44 15.24 -12.83 6.78
N ASN A 45 15.05 -12.53 5.49
CA ASN A 45 15.83 -11.50 4.81
C ASN A 45 15.21 -10.13 5.13
N VAL A 46 15.96 -9.22 5.71
CA VAL A 46 15.43 -7.92 6.18
C VAL A 46 16.22 -6.77 5.56
N THR A 47 15.52 -5.89 4.85
CA THR A 47 16.07 -4.64 4.32
C THR A 47 15.49 -3.44 5.06
N MET A 48 16.34 -2.66 5.71
CA MET A 48 16.00 -1.45 6.46
C MET A 48 16.34 -0.20 5.63
N MET A 49 15.33 0.58 5.28
CA MET A 49 15.48 1.88 4.62
C MET A 49 15.30 3.00 5.65
N CYS A 50 16.40 3.68 5.96
CA CYS A 50 16.44 4.73 6.99
C CYS A 50 17.40 5.86 6.61
N ASN A 51 17.42 6.93 7.41
CA ASN A 51 18.36 8.03 7.19
C ASN A 51 19.78 7.56 7.59
N ILE A 52 20.59 7.12 6.65
CA ILE A 52 21.91 6.56 6.95
C ILE A 52 22.94 7.67 7.22
N PRO A 53 23.69 7.63 8.34
CA PRO A 53 24.69 8.64 8.67
C PRO A 53 26.06 8.43 8.01
N LYS A 54 26.43 7.18 7.68
CA LYS A 54 27.77 6.83 7.16
C LYS A 54 27.72 6.15 5.78
N HIS A 55 27.35 4.87 5.72
CA HIS A 55 27.31 4.07 4.49
C HIS A 55 26.22 3.00 4.55
N GLU A 56 25.68 2.66 3.39
CA GLU A 56 24.83 1.47 3.19
C GLU A 56 25.66 0.20 3.45
N GLY A 57 25.01 -0.88 3.91
CA GLY A 57 25.69 -2.14 4.17
C GLY A 57 24.90 -3.09 5.07
N GLU A 58 25.45 -4.28 5.30
CA GLU A 58 24.84 -5.31 6.14
C GLU A 58 25.35 -5.23 7.58
N PHE A 59 24.44 -5.25 8.56
CA PHE A 59 24.76 -5.29 9.98
C PHE A 59 23.80 -6.23 10.71
N ASP A 60 24.35 -7.19 11.45
CA ASP A 60 23.59 -8.19 12.23
C ASP A 60 22.53 -8.92 11.39
N GLY A 61 22.84 -9.22 10.11
CA GLY A 61 21.93 -9.90 9.17
C GLY A 61 20.84 -9.01 8.55
N VAL A 62 20.92 -7.68 8.72
CA VAL A 62 19.99 -6.70 8.14
C VAL A 62 20.73 -5.84 7.12
N THR A 63 20.17 -5.69 5.93
CA THR A 63 20.68 -4.81 4.88
C THR A 63 20.17 -3.38 5.08
N TYR A 64 21.04 -2.40 5.29
CA TYR A 64 20.68 -0.99 5.48
C TYR A 64 20.86 -0.19 4.19
N MET A 65 19.81 0.50 3.76
CA MET A 65 19.77 1.35 2.57
C MET A 65 19.29 2.77 2.88
N ASN A 66 19.69 3.74 2.08
CA ASN A 66 19.32 5.13 2.28
C ASN A 66 17.83 5.36 2.00
N LEU A 67 17.15 6.07 2.90
CA LEU A 67 15.72 6.39 2.80
C LEU A 67 15.31 7.06 1.48
N VAL A 68 16.19 7.84 0.85
CA VAL A 68 15.90 8.51 -0.43
C VAL A 68 15.57 7.51 -1.54
N ARG A 69 16.06 6.27 -1.45
CA ARG A 69 15.80 5.19 -2.41
C ARG A 69 14.50 4.43 -2.11
N ALA A 70 13.85 4.69 -0.98
CA ALA A 70 12.74 3.87 -0.49
C ALA A 70 11.56 3.84 -1.46
N GLU A 71 11.10 5.01 -1.95
CA GLU A 71 9.97 5.07 -2.88
C GLU A 71 10.22 4.28 -4.17
N GLU A 72 11.45 4.31 -4.68
CA GLU A 72 11.82 3.56 -5.87
C GLU A 72 11.86 2.06 -5.59
N ILE A 73 12.53 1.65 -4.50
CA ILE A 73 12.75 0.24 -4.18
C ILE A 73 11.43 -0.45 -3.84
N ILE A 74 10.55 0.15 -3.04
CA ILE A 74 9.29 -0.52 -2.64
C ILE A 74 8.30 -0.69 -3.80
N GLN A 75 8.39 0.14 -4.84
CA GLN A 75 7.55 0.02 -6.04
C GLN A 75 8.13 -0.99 -7.03
N LYS A 76 9.46 -1.18 -7.01
CA LYS A 76 10.15 -1.92 -8.06
C LYS A 76 10.67 -3.29 -7.62
N ALA A 77 11.21 -3.43 -6.42
CA ALA A 77 11.74 -4.72 -5.95
C ALA A 77 10.62 -5.56 -5.31
N PRO A 78 10.25 -6.74 -5.86
CA PRO A 78 9.26 -7.61 -5.25
C PRO A 78 9.72 -8.13 -3.88
N HIS A 79 8.82 -8.13 -2.90
CA HIS A 79 9.08 -8.55 -1.52
C HIS A 79 7.79 -9.06 -0.86
N ASP A 80 7.91 -9.80 0.24
CA ASP A 80 6.75 -10.42 0.86
C ASP A 80 6.00 -9.42 1.74
N ILE A 81 6.73 -8.66 2.57
CA ILE A 81 6.14 -7.76 3.57
C ILE A 81 6.80 -6.40 3.53
N LEU A 82 5.99 -5.35 3.45
CA LEU A 82 6.43 -3.97 3.65
C LEU A 82 5.90 -3.45 4.99
N ILE A 83 6.82 -2.99 5.85
CA ILE A 83 6.50 -2.34 7.12
C ILE A 83 6.96 -0.89 7.04
N VAL A 84 6.00 0.04 7.04
CA VAL A 84 6.30 1.47 7.05
C VAL A 84 6.01 2.02 8.43
N GLN A 85 7.03 2.61 9.04
CA GLN A 85 6.90 3.22 10.35
C GLN A 85 6.43 4.68 10.21
N ARG A 86 5.33 5.03 10.90
CA ARG A 86 4.76 6.38 11.08
C ARG A 86 4.24 7.11 9.84
N ASN A 87 4.78 6.87 8.64
CA ASN A 87 4.45 7.67 7.46
C ASN A 87 3.53 6.91 6.47
N PRO A 88 2.20 7.09 6.54
CA PRO A 88 1.28 6.41 5.63
C PRO A 88 1.42 6.82 4.15
N GLN A 89 2.13 7.92 3.83
CA GLN A 89 2.23 8.42 2.45
C GLN A 89 2.89 7.42 1.48
N PHE A 90 3.79 6.56 1.97
CA PHE A 90 4.40 5.50 1.14
C PHE A 90 3.35 4.53 0.57
N PHE A 91 2.21 4.37 1.23
CA PHE A 91 1.11 3.55 0.75
C PHE A 91 0.19 4.28 -0.24
N GLY A 92 0.45 5.56 -0.55
CA GLY A 92 -0.13 6.21 -1.72
C GLY A 92 0.45 5.70 -3.04
N LEU A 93 1.58 4.98 -3.00
CA LEU A 93 2.28 4.41 -4.15
C LEU A 93 1.81 2.97 -4.43
N ASN A 94 2.02 2.47 -5.65
CA ASN A 94 1.79 1.06 -5.98
C ASN A 94 2.98 0.20 -5.51
N THR A 95 2.85 -0.44 -4.35
CA THR A 95 3.94 -1.23 -3.76
C THR A 95 3.98 -2.65 -4.36
N ALA A 96 5.19 -3.19 -4.56
CA ALA A 96 5.44 -4.54 -5.06
C ALA A 96 5.33 -5.64 -3.97
N SER A 97 4.88 -5.26 -2.78
CA SER A 97 4.70 -6.14 -1.61
C SER A 97 3.43 -6.98 -1.69
N LYS A 98 3.47 -8.16 -1.06
CA LYS A 98 2.29 -9.01 -0.85
C LYS A 98 1.44 -8.54 0.34
N ILE A 99 2.08 -8.13 1.45
CA ILE A 99 1.44 -7.60 2.67
C ILE A 99 1.99 -6.22 3.03
N ASN A 100 1.10 -5.28 3.34
CA ASN A 100 1.44 -3.91 3.74
C ASN A 100 1.03 -3.58 5.18
N VAL A 101 2.00 -3.14 5.99
CA VAL A 101 1.79 -2.80 7.40
C VAL A 101 2.20 -1.36 7.69
N LEU A 102 1.25 -0.57 8.17
CA LEU A 102 1.54 0.71 8.80
C LEU A 102 1.83 0.49 10.29
N TRP A 103 3.08 0.62 10.69
CA TRP A 103 3.47 0.58 12.10
C TRP A 103 3.46 2.00 12.67
N ASN A 104 2.39 2.34 13.39
CA ASN A 104 2.18 3.71 13.84
C ASN A 104 2.78 3.93 15.24
N HIS A 105 3.67 4.92 15.36
CA HIS A 105 4.26 5.38 16.63
C HIS A 105 3.88 6.82 17.00
N ASP A 106 2.94 7.43 16.26
CA ASP A 106 2.48 8.78 16.54
C ASP A 106 1.00 8.77 16.96
N LEU A 107 0.59 9.71 17.80
CA LEU A 107 -0.83 9.91 18.10
C LEU A 107 -1.58 10.31 16.83
N ALA A 108 -2.81 9.82 16.68
CA ALA A 108 -3.66 10.24 15.59
C ALA A 108 -3.97 11.75 15.70
N THR A 109 -3.99 12.43 14.56
CA THR A 109 -4.33 13.86 14.47
C THR A 109 -5.29 14.11 13.30
N LYS A 110 -6.23 15.04 13.48
CA LYS A 110 -7.20 15.40 12.43
C LYS A 110 -6.53 15.92 11.15
N SER A 111 -5.37 16.58 11.26
CA SER A 111 -4.60 17.06 10.11
C SER A 111 -4.07 15.93 9.22
N MET A 112 -3.83 14.75 9.78
CA MET A 112 -3.34 13.59 9.04
C MET A 112 -4.46 12.68 8.52
N LEU A 113 -5.72 12.92 8.91
CA LEU A 113 -6.88 12.11 8.47
C LEU A 113 -6.95 11.96 6.94
N PRO A 114 -6.81 13.03 6.11
CA PRO A 114 -6.86 12.89 4.66
C PRO A 114 -5.73 12.02 4.10
N VAL A 115 -4.56 12.05 4.73
CA VAL A 115 -3.41 11.24 4.33
C VAL A 115 -3.67 9.77 4.62
N HIS A 116 -4.21 9.45 5.80
CA HIS A 116 -4.60 8.08 6.15
C HIS A 116 -5.69 7.55 5.21
N GLN A 117 -6.71 8.34 4.88
CA GLN A 117 -7.75 7.94 3.93
C GLN A 117 -7.17 7.67 2.54
N ALA A 118 -6.31 8.55 2.02
CA ALA A 118 -5.69 8.37 0.71
C ALA A 118 -4.77 7.14 0.63
N ALA A 119 -4.18 6.72 1.75
CA ALA A 119 -3.24 5.60 1.84
C ALA A 119 -3.91 4.24 2.14
N ALA A 120 -5.11 4.24 2.73
CA ALA A 120 -5.71 3.03 3.30
C ALA A 120 -6.07 1.94 2.28
N TRP A 121 -6.20 2.27 0.99
CA TRP A 121 -6.45 1.26 -0.06
C TRP A 121 -5.28 0.29 -0.19
N ASN A 122 -4.08 0.69 0.25
CA ASN A 122 -2.85 -0.07 0.10
C ASN A 122 -2.27 -0.54 1.43
N ILE A 123 -3.07 -0.64 2.49
CA ILE A 123 -2.62 -1.06 3.82
C ILE A 123 -3.49 -2.23 4.28
N ASP A 124 -2.87 -3.38 4.53
CA ASP A 124 -3.54 -4.54 5.10
C ASP A 124 -3.75 -4.36 6.60
N TRP A 125 -2.72 -3.93 7.32
CA TRP A 125 -2.80 -3.75 8.78
C TRP A 125 -2.17 -2.46 9.29
N VAL A 126 -2.80 -1.92 10.34
CA VAL A 126 -2.25 -0.86 11.18
C VAL A 126 -1.84 -1.48 12.51
N PHE A 127 -0.54 -1.45 12.80
CA PHE A 127 0.03 -1.92 14.06
C PHE A 127 0.03 -0.77 15.08
N LEU A 128 -0.72 -0.95 16.16
CA LEU A 128 -0.86 -0.01 17.27
C LEU A 128 -0.29 -0.63 18.56
N LEU A 129 0.20 0.22 19.47
CA LEU A 129 1.13 -0.23 20.53
C LEU A 129 0.50 -0.43 21.92
N SER A 130 -0.75 0.01 22.11
CA SER A 130 -1.48 -0.07 23.38
C SER A 130 -2.99 0.07 23.16
N MET A 131 -3.79 -0.31 24.14
CA MET A 131 -5.25 -0.15 24.08
C MET A 131 -5.64 1.33 24.08
N PHE A 132 -4.94 2.18 24.84
CA PHE A 132 -5.06 3.63 24.73
C PHE A 132 -4.83 4.10 23.29
N HIS A 133 -3.74 3.66 22.65
CA HIS A 133 -3.44 4.06 21.27
C HIS A 133 -4.52 3.58 20.30
N VAL A 134 -5.02 2.34 20.43
CA VAL A 134 -6.14 1.83 19.63
C VAL A 134 -7.38 2.72 19.76
N LYS A 135 -7.74 3.11 21.00
CA LYS A 135 -8.90 3.95 21.27
C LYS A 135 -8.72 5.34 20.66
N GLN A 136 -7.60 6.00 20.93
CA GLN A 136 -7.28 7.34 20.44
C GLN A 136 -7.21 7.37 18.90
N PHE A 137 -6.66 6.33 18.29
CA PHE A 137 -6.58 6.19 16.83
C PHE A 137 -7.97 6.05 16.20
N LYS A 138 -8.83 5.19 16.75
CA LYS A 138 -10.21 5.00 16.25
C LYS A 138 -11.12 6.20 16.48
N GLU A 139 -10.88 7.00 17.51
CA GLU A 139 -11.63 8.23 17.75
C GLU A 139 -11.45 9.27 16.63
N ILE A 140 -10.28 9.28 15.98
CA ILE A 140 -9.95 10.25 14.91
C ILE A 140 -10.06 9.61 13.53
N TYR A 141 -9.64 8.36 13.38
CA TYR A 141 -9.64 7.59 12.13
C TYR A 141 -10.67 6.46 12.20
N SER A 142 -11.93 6.83 12.42
CA SER A 142 -13.05 5.91 12.65
C SER A 142 -13.35 4.97 11.49
N PHE A 143 -12.89 5.30 10.28
CA PHE A 143 -13.03 4.46 9.09
C PHE A 143 -12.19 3.17 9.18
N TRP A 144 -11.21 3.08 10.10
CA TRP A 144 -10.49 1.83 10.37
C TRP A 144 -11.31 0.84 11.20
N ASP A 145 -11.62 -0.31 10.60
CA ASP A 145 -12.34 -1.39 11.24
C ASP A 145 -11.43 -2.21 12.17
N ALA A 146 -12.01 -3.16 12.90
CA ALA A 146 -11.25 -4.03 13.79
C ALA A 146 -10.41 -5.10 13.05
N ALA A 147 -10.77 -5.47 11.82
CA ALA A 147 -10.08 -6.48 11.04
C ALA A 147 -8.73 -5.99 10.50
N HIS A 148 -8.56 -4.67 10.34
CA HIS A 148 -7.33 -4.04 9.87
C HIS A 148 -6.42 -3.52 11.00
N ILE A 149 -6.88 -3.49 12.26
CA ILE A 149 -6.05 -3.06 13.40
C ILE A 149 -5.45 -4.26 14.10
N ARG A 150 -4.14 -4.22 14.39
CA ARG A 150 -3.44 -5.22 15.21
C ARG A 150 -2.78 -4.55 16.39
N LEU A 151 -3.05 -5.08 17.58
CA LEU A 151 -2.38 -4.66 18.80
C LEU A 151 -1.04 -5.39 18.92
N THR A 152 0.03 -4.62 18.90
CA THR A 152 1.40 -5.04 19.20
C THR A 152 1.90 -4.21 20.39
N ARG A 153 3.21 -4.12 20.58
CA ARG A 153 3.90 -3.31 21.59
C ARG A 153 5.34 -3.03 21.17
N ASN A 154 5.98 -2.07 21.83
CA ASN A 154 7.44 -2.03 21.82
C ASN A 154 8.03 -3.10 22.75
N GLY A 155 9.31 -3.39 22.57
CA GLY A 155 10.08 -4.30 23.42
C GLY A 155 11.44 -3.74 23.85
N ILE A 156 12.21 -4.61 24.48
CA ILE A 156 13.59 -4.42 24.96
C ILE A 156 14.37 -5.73 24.81
N ASP A 157 15.70 -5.63 24.69
CA ASP A 157 16.60 -6.77 24.59
C ASP A 157 17.11 -7.14 25.98
N LEU A 158 16.49 -8.16 26.60
CA LEU A 158 16.74 -8.52 28.01
C LEU A 158 18.19 -8.92 28.30
N GLU A 159 18.95 -9.31 27.28
CA GLU A 159 20.36 -9.71 27.38
C GLU A 159 21.31 -8.52 27.49
N ASP A 160 20.88 -7.31 27.07
CA ASP A 160 21.72 -6.11 27.04
C ASP A 160 21.83 -5.43 28.42
N PHE A 161 20.96 -5.80 29.37
CA PHE A 161 20.91 -5.13 30.67
C PHE A 161 21.98 -5.68 31.63
N PRO A 162 22.66 -4.80 32.39
CA PRO A 162 23.66 -5.24 33.36
C PRO A 162 23.02 -6.11 34.45
N LYS A 163 23.81 -7.10 34.92
CA LYS A 163 23.43 -7.92 36.08
C LYS A 163 23.20 -7.07 37.32
N VAL A 164 22.48 -7.60 38.31
CA VAL A 164 22.10 -6.90 39.55
C VAL A 164 23.29 -6.14 40.15
N GLN A 165 23.17 -4.82 40.24
CA GLN A 165 24.14 -3.93 40.87
C GLN A 165 23.56 -3.31 42.14
N ASN A 166 24.46 -2.88 43.03
CA ASN A 166 24.07 -2.12 44.20
C ASN A 166 23.59 -0.73 43.74
N LYS A 167 22.37 -0.35 44.16
CA LYS A 167 21.84 0.99 43.92
C LYS A 167 22.67 2.02 44.71
N ILE A 168 22.94 3.17 44.11
CA ILE A 168 23.54 4.32 44.79
C ILE A 168 22.44 5.01 45.61
N PRO A 169 22.59 5.16 46.94
CA PRO A 169 21.57 5.77 47.79
C PRO A 169 21.15 7.15 47.28
N LYS A 170 19.83 7.39 47.21
CA LYS A 170 19.16 8.64 46.82
C LYS A 170 19.52 9.15 45.42
N LYS A 171 20.09 8.29 44.56
CA LYS A 171 20.27 8.55 43.13
C LYS A 171 18.93 8.39 42.40
N ILE A 172 18.45 9.46 41.79
CA ILE A 172 17.23 9.47 40.95
C ILE A 172 17.58 9.88 39.52
N MET A 173 16.76 9.49 38.55
CA MET A 173 17.07 9.70 37.13
C MET A 173 15.89 10.19 36.29
N TYR A 174 16.22 10.96 35.23
CA TYR A 174 15.32 11.37 34.15
C TYR A 174 16.06 11.31 32.80
N THR A 175 15.41 10.73 31.78
CA THR A 175 16.04 10.45 30.47
C THR A 175 15.14 10.67 29.26
N ALA A 176 13.88 11.05 29.49
CA ALA A 176 12.95 11.38 28.43
C ALA A 176 13.31 12.72 27.79
N ARG A 177 12.60 13.11 26.72
CA ARG A 177 12.78 14.44 26.15
C ARG A 177 12.40 15.53 27.15
N PRO A 178 13.11 16.67 27.22
CA PRO A 178 12.88 17.71 28.21
C PRO A 178 11.43 18.21 28.33
N GLU A 179 10.70 18.36 27.23
CA GLU A 179 9.30 18.78 27.18
C GLU A 179 8.33 17.77 27.78
N ARG A 180 8.76 16.53 28.05
CA ARG A 180 7.93 15.46 28.64
C ARG A 180 8.00 15.40 30.17
N GLY A 181 8.38 16.50 30.84
CA GLY A 181 8.32 16.61 32.30
C GLY A 181 9.57 17.16 32.98
N LEU A 182 10.68 17.37 32.27
CA LEU A 182 11.91 17.92 32.87
C LEU A 182 11.70 19.34 33.39
N TYR A 183 10.88 20.14 32.70
CA TYR A 183 10.54 21.48 33.17
C TYR A 183 9.88 21.47 34.55
N THR A 184 8.94 20.55 34.80
CA THR A 184 8.29 20.38 36.12
C THR A 184 9.30 20.03 37.21
N LEU A 185 10.36 19.30 36.87
CA LEU A 185 11.43 18.97 37.81
C LEU A 185 12.30 20.19 38.14
N LEU A 186 12.65 21.02 37.14
CA LEU A 186 13.73 22.00 37.24
C LEU A 186 13.30 23.47 37.36
N LYS A 187 12.04 23.81 37.06
CA LYS A 187 11.56 25.20 37.17
C LYS A 187 11.73 25.75 38.59
N PRO A 188 11.81 27.08 38.79
CA PRO A 188 11.74 27.69 40.11
C PRO A 188 10.48 27.24 40.86
N GLY A 189 10.62 26.84 42.12
CA GLY A 189 9.55 26.20 42.90
C GLY A 189 9.17 24.80 42.42
N GLY A 190 9.98 24.18 41.54
CA GLY A 190 9.77 22.84 41.01
C GLY A 190 10.19 21.73 41.97
N ILE A 191 9.96 20.48 41.55
CA ILE A 191 10.15 19.28 42.39
C ILE A 191 11.58 19.18 42.95
N MET A 192 12.61 19.50 42.17
CA MET A 192 13.99 19.36 42.63
C MET A 192 14.40 20.36 43.72
N GLU A 193 13.84 21.57 43.71
CA GLU A 193 14.05 22.55 44.80
C GLU A 193 13.36 22.08 46.08
N MET A 194 12.15 21.55 45.99
CA MET A 194 11.42 20.98 47.13
C MET A 194 12.14 19.75 47.71
N LEU A 195 12.64 18.85 46.86
CA LEU A 195 13.43 17.69 47.30
C LEU A 195 14.75 18.12 47.95
N TYR A 196 15.44 19.13 47.42
CA TYR A 196 16.68 19.63 48.01
C TYR A 196 16.47 20.23 49.40
N GLN A 197 15.37 20.97 49.58
CA GLN A 197 14.99 21.53 50.89
C GLN A 197 14.67 20.44 51.92
N ALA A 198 14.05 19.34 51.49
CA ALA A 198 13.72 18.22 52.36
C ALA A 198 14.93 17.33 52.69
N ASP A 199 15.78 17.05 51.71
CA ASP A 199 16.98 16.21 51.86
C ASP A 199 18.04 16.54 50.79
N PRO A 200 19.13 17.24 51.15
CA PRO A 200 20.13 17.69 50.19
C PRO A 200 20.95 16.54 49.57
N ASN A 201 20.80 15.30 50.05
CA ASN A 201 21.47 14.13 49.48
C ASN A 201 20.70 13.50 48.30
N ILE A 202 19.47 13.95 48.01
CA ILE A 202 18.71 13.46 46.85
C ILE A 202 19.24 14.13 45.59
N HIS A 203 19.79 13.32 44.68
CA HIS A 203 20.52 13.82 43.51
C HIS A 203 19.93 13.31 42.20
N LEU A 204 19.53 14.23 41.32
CA LEU A 204 18.97 13.93 40.01
C LEU A 204 20.04 13.88 38.93
N TYR A 205 20.07 12.77 38.20
CA TYR A 205 20.88 12.61 37.01
C TYR A 205 20.00 12.68 35.77
N VAL A 206 20.34 13.60 34.87
CA VAL A 206 19.60 13.85 33.63
C VAL A 206 20.46 13.42 32.45
N ALA A 207 19.92 12.62 31.55
CA ALA A 207 20.53 12.34 30.25
C ALA A 207 19.52 12.63 29.13
N GLY A 208 19.98 12.99 27.93
CA GLY A 208 19.10 13.34 26.81
C GLY A 208 19.57 12.75 25.48
N TYR A 209 18.78 12.97 24.45
CA TYR A 209 19.11 12.62 23.06
C TYR A 209 19.80 13.78 22.35
N ASP A 210 20.72 13.47 21.46
CA ASP A 210 21.42 14.46 20.64
C ASP A 210 20.58 14.84 19.40
N ASN A 211 19.44 15.53 19.61
CA ASN A 211 18.49 15.84 18.52
C ASN A 211 17.57 17.05 18.76
N THR A 212 18.10 18.11 19.37
CA THR A 212 17.31 19.33 19.67
C THR A 212 16.83 20.00 18.38
N THR A 213 15.51 20.16 18.23
CA THR A 213 14.92 20.88 17.09
C THR A 213 15.10 22.40 17.27
N GLN A 214 15.22 23.14 16.17
CA GLN A 214 15.51 24.58 16.21
C GLN A 214 14.52 25.38 17.07
N HIS A 215 13.22 25.05 16.99
CA HIS A 215 12.17 25.73 17.75
C HIS A 215 12.17 25.39 19.26
N MET A 216 12.85 24.32 19.67
CA MET A 216 13.01 23.92 21.08
C MET A 216 14.34 24.37 21.69
N ALA A 217 15.26 24.93 20.89
CA ALA A 217 16.61 25.26 21.33
C ALA A 217 16.64 26.19 22.56
N THR A 218 15.86 27.28 22.56
CA THR A 218 15.79 28.22 23.68
C THR A 218 15.22 27.57 24.95
N PHE A 219 14.20 26.72 24.79
CA PHE A 219 13.60 25.99 25.92
C PHE A 219 14.59 25.00 26.55
N TYR A 220 15.35 24.28 25.72
CA TYR A 220 16.37 23.34 26.20
C TYR A 220 17.54 24.08 26.85
N GLN A 221 18.01 25.20 26.28
CA GLN A 221 19.04 26.04 26.88
C GLN A 221 18.64 26.51 28.28
N TYR A 222 17.39 26.94 28.46
CA TYR A 222 16.87 27.30 29.78
C TYR A 222 16.98 26.13 30.78
N LEU A 223 16.53 24.93 30.40
CA LEU A 223 16.59 23.75 31.28
C LEU A 223 18.03 23.31 31.59
N TRP A 224 18.93 23.41 30.62
CA TRP A 224 20.35 23.13 30.84
C TRP A 224 21.02 24.15 31.76
N GLY A 225 20.63 25.43 31.69
CA GLY A 225 21.02 26.44 32.67
C GLY A 225 20.52 26.08 34.08
N ARG A 226 19.26 25.67 34.20
CA ARG A 226 18.70 25.19 35.47
C ARG A 226 19.42 23.99 36.07
N CYS A 227 19.88 23.05 35.24
CA CYS A 227 20.74 21.94 35.70
C CYS A 227 22.07 22.42 36.29
N GLN A 228 22.61 23.56 35.86
CA GLN A 228 23.87 24.13 36.38
C GLN A 228 23.64 24.93 37.66
N GLU A 229 22.47 25.55 37.80
CA GLU A 229 22.10 26.35 38.98
C GLU A 229 21.75 25.50 40.20
N LEU A 230 21.15 24.32 39.99
CA LEU A 230 20.70 23.45 41.09
C LEU A 230 21.85 22.54 41.59
N PRO A 231 22.19 22.58 42.90
CA PRO A 231 23.33 21.83 43.44
C PRO A 231 23.13 20.30 43.45
N ASN A 232 21.88 19.84 43.34
CA ASN A 232 21.50 18.44 43.39
C ASN A 232 21.05 17.87 42.04
N VAL A 233 21.50 18.47 40.94
CA VAL A 233 21.22 18.04 39.57
C VAL A 233 22.53 17.86 38.81
N THR A 234 22.63 16.81 38.01
CA THR A 234 23.77 16.57 37.12
C THR A 234 23.28 16.21 35.73
N ASN A 235 23.69 16.99 34.74
CA ASN A 235 23.46 16.68 33.33
C ASN A 235 24.61 15.80 32.80
N LEU A 236 24.28 14.56 32.43
CA LEU A 236 25.19 13.56 31.87
C LEU A 236 25.36 13.69 30.35
N GLY A 237 24.61 14.59 29.70
CA GLY A 237 24.63 14.76 28.26
C GLY A 237 23.99 13.58 27.52
N HIS A 238 24.67 13.08 26.50
CA HIS A 238 24.18 12.03 25.61
C HIS A 238 24.93 10.73 25.87
N LEU A 239 24.20 9.68 26.22
CA LEU A 239 24.75 8.38 26.59
C LEU A 239 24.47 7.34 25.51
N THR A 240 25.40 6.40 25.30
CA THR A 240 25.11 5.16 24.57
C THR A 240 24.14 4.28 25.37
N LYS A 241 23.48 3.30 24.73
CA LYS A 241 22.56 2.40 25.44
C LYS A 241 23.25 1.66 26.59
N GLN A 242 24.48 1.18 26.37
CA GLN A 242 25.26 0.49 27.40
C GLN A 242 25.56 1.39 28.61
N GLN A 243 25.96 2.65 28.38
CA GLN A 243 26.19 3.63 29.44
C GLN A 243 24.88 3.95 30.18
N LEU A 244 23.80 4.17 29.43
CA LEU A 244 22.47 4.47 29.98
C LEU A 244 21.98 3.35 30.90
N TYR A 245 22.10 2.09 30.48
CA TYR A 245 21.69 0.93 31.28
C TYR A 245 22.51 0.79 32.55
N GLN A 246 23.80 1.14 32.50
CA GLN A 246 24.62 1.24 33.70
C GLN A 246 24.06 2.27 34.70
N HIS A 247 23.76 3.48 34.23
CA HIS A 247 23.16 4.50 35.08
C HIS A 247 21.80 4.06 35.65
N TYR A 248 20.94 3.41 34.87
CA TYR A 248 19.70 2.82 35.40
C TYR A 248 19.95 1.75 36.46
N ALA A 249 20.94 0.89 36.26
CA ALA A 249 21.27 -0.18 37.19
C ALA A 249 21.66 0.36 38.57
N GLU A 250 22.28 1.53 38.63
CA GLU A 250 22.68 2.22 39.86
C GLU A 250 21.57 3.11 40.47
N THR A 251 20.52 3.44 39.73
CA THR A 251 19.45 4.36 40.16
C THR A 251 18.41 3.71 41.07
N GLU A 252 17.99 4.41 42.13
CA GLU A 252 16.93 3.96 43.03
C GLU A 252 15.52 4.24 42.49
N LEU A 253 15.27 5.41 41.91
CA LEU A 253 13.96 5.80 41.37
C LEU A 253 14.08 6.55 40.03
N TYR A 254 13.12 6.33 39.15
CA TYR A 254 12.93 7.15 37.96
C TYR A 254 11.80 8.14 38.18
N LEU A 255 12.07 9.44 38.01
CA LEU A 255 11.04 10.48 38.17
C LEU A 255 10.49 10.84 36.79
N TYR A 256 9.18 10.70 36.59
CA TYR A 256 8.57 11.03 35.31
C TYR A 256 7.25 11.79 35.47
N PRO A 257 7.28 13.08 35.88
CA PRO A 257 6.09 13.92 36.03
C PRO A 257 5.58 14.39 34.66
N THR A 258 5.27 13.44 33.77
CA THR A 258 4.86 13.71 32.40
C THR A 258 3.36 13.97 32.30
N LEU A 259 2.99 14.89 31.41
CA LEU A 259 1.62 15.04 30.91
C LEU A 259 1.51 14.59 29.44
N PHE A 260 2.58 14.04 28.89
CA PHE A 260 2.58 13.53 27.54
C PHE A 260 1.81 12.20 27.49
N GLU A 261 0.93 12.05 26.50
CA GLU A 261 0.16 10.84 26.28
C GLU A 261 1.06 9.76 25.65
N GLU A 262 1.82 9.06 26.50
CA GLU A 262 2.67 7.95 26.08
C GLU A 262 1.83 6.80 25.51
N ILE A 263 2.24 6.29 24.35
CA ILE A 263 1.57 5.17 23.67
C ILE A 263 2.21 3.82 23.97
N SER A 264 3.53 3.77 24.25
CA SER A 264 4.29 2.55 24.60
C SER A 264 5.71 2.93 25.01
N CYS A 265 5.88 3.29 26.28
CA CYS A 265 7.10 3.91 26.79
C CYS A 265 8.27 2.91 26.94
N ILE A 266 9.20 2.90 25.99
CA ILE A 266 10.42 2.05 26.05
C ILE A 266 11.25 2.37 27.28
N THR A 267 11.39 3.64 27.65
CA THR A 267 12.12 4.04 28.86
C THR A 267 11.57 3.36 30.12
N ALA A 268 10.24 3.24 30.24
CA ALA A 268 9.63 2.52 31.36
C ALA A 268 9.99 1.03 31.35
N MET A 269 10.03 0.39 30.17
CA MET A 269 10.45 -1.00 30.01
C MET A 269 11.93 -1.19 30.39
N GLU A 270 12.81 -0.30 29.94
CA GLU A 270 14.25 -0.31 30.26
C GLU A 270 14.51 -0.10 31.75
N CYS A 271 13.82 0.87 32.38
CA CYS A 271 13.89 1.08 33.82
C CYS A 271 13.42 -0.17 34.58
N MET A 272 12.34 -0.82 34.14
CA MET A 272 11.86 -2.05 34.75
C MET A 272 12.89 -3.18 34.65
N ALA A 273 13.58 -3.33 33.52
CA ALA A 273 14.62 -4.34 33.35
C ALA A 273 15.82 -4.11 34.30
N CYS A 274 16.20 -2.85 34.55
CA CYS A 274 17.18 -2.48 35.57
C CYS A 274 16.63 -2.49 37.01
N GLY A 275 15.38 -2.91 37.21
CA GLY A 275 14.71 -2.95 38.49
C GLY A 275 14.55 -1.57 39.15
N VAL A 276 14.27 -0.53 38.36
CA VAL A 276 14.06 0.84 38.81
C VAL A 276 12.55 1.12 38.85
N PRO A 277 11.96 1.33 40.04
CA PRO A 277 10.59 1.80 40.16
C PRO A 277 10.42 3.23 39.62
N MET A 278 9.25 3.52 39.06
CA MET A 278 8.93 4.83 38.49
C MET A 278 7.88 5.57 39.34
N ILE A 279 7.99 6.89 39.44
CA ILE A 279 6.91 7.75 39.94
C ILE A 279 6.44 8.60 38.76
N THR A 280 5.18 8.49 38.37
CA THR A 280 4.67 9.07 37.12
C THR A 280 3.17 9.35 37.17
N SER A 281 2.62 9.92 36.09
CA SER A 281 1.18 10.15 35.95
C SER A 281 0.44 8.91 35.48
N SER A 282 -0.87 8.81 35.77
CA SER A 282 -1.74 7.72 35.31
C SER A 282 -2.28 7.94 33.88
N ILE A 283 -1.60 8.73 33.05
CA ILE A 283 -2.10 9.13 31.72
C ILE A 283 -1.79 8.06 30.67
N ALA A 284 -2.71 7.91 29.71
CA ALA A 284 -2.51 7.15 28.47
C ALA A 284 -2.04 5.70 28.71
N ALA A 285 -1.02 5.22 28.00
CA ALA A 285 -0.55 3.84 28.08
C ALA A 285 0.50 3.58 29.19
N LEU A 286 0.79 4.56 30.05
CA LEU A 286 1.71 4.35 31.17
C LEU A 286 1.18 3.28 32.14
N PRO A 287 -0.10 3.27 32.55
CA PRO A 287 -0.68 2.18 33.35
C PRO A 287 -0.73 0.83 32.62
N GLU A 288 -0.71 0.81 31.29
CA GLU A 288 -0.64 -0.43 30.51
C GLU A 288 0.79 -0.98 30.46
N THR A 289 1.79 -0.10 30.39
CA THR A 289 3.21 -0.48 30.37
C THR A 289 3.70 -0.84 31.77
N LEU A 290 3.40 -0.02 32.77
CA LEU A 290 3.75 -0.19 34.19
C LEU A 290 2.61 -0.90 34.95
N SER A 291 2.68 -0.91 36.28
CA SER A 291 1.64 -1.42 37.17
C SER A 291 1.79 -0.79 38.56
N GLU A 292 0.77 -0.87 39.42
CA GLU A 292 0.85 -0.42 40.83
C GLU A 292 1.95 -1.12 41.65
N LYS A 293 2.49 -2.23 41.14
CA LYS A 293 3.61 -2.96 41.76
C LYS A 293 4.98 -2.45 41.31
N THR A 294 5.05 -1.72 40.20
CA THR A 294 6.28 -1.26 39.56
C THR A 294 6.40 0.26 39.51
N ALA A 295 5.29 0.97 39.73
CA ALA A 295 5.26 2.42 39.75
C ALA A 295 4.30 2.97 40.83
N ILE A 296 4.45 4.25 41.16
CA ILE A 296 3.44 5.05 41.84
C ILE A 296 2.83 5.99 40.81
N PHE A 297 1.51 5.93 40.66
CA PHE A 297 0.78 6.79 39.75
C PHE A 297 0.12 7.96 40.47
N LEU A 298 0.23 9.14 39.89
CA LEU A 298 -0.54 10.31 40.28
C LEU A 298 -1.60 10.61 39.22
N PRO A 299 -2.85 10.92 39.62
CA PRO A 299 -3.84 11.40 38.68
C PRO A 299 -3.39 12.76 38.13
N ALA A 300 -3.55 12.96 36.83
CA ALA A 300 -3.41 14.28 36.24
C ALA A 300 -4.71 15.06 36.48
N GLU A 301 -4.90 15.57 37.70
CA GLU A 301 -6.05 16.43 37.97
C GLU A 301 -5.87 17.79 37.29
N SER A 302 -6.95 18.27 36.68
CA SER A 302 -7.02 19.49 35.87
C SER A 302 -6.86 20.75 36.73
N ASN A 303 -5.62 21.13 37.04
CA ASN A 303 -5.22 22.48 37.43
C ASN A 303 -4.03 22.88 36.56
N PHE A 304 -4.33 23.27 35.32
CA PHE A 304 -3.33 23.69 34.34
C PHE A 304 -2.99 25.17 34.52
N GLU A 305 -1.70 25.49 34.62
CA GLU A 305 -1.21 26.81 34.23
C GLU A 305 -1.00 26.85 32.70
N LEU A 306 -0.81 28.06 32.15
CA LEU A 306 -0.44 28.24 30.74
C LEU A 306 0.74 27.30 30.38
N TYR A 307 0.62 26.57 29.27
CA TYR A 307 1.61 25.61 28.74
C TYR A 307 1.66 24.22 29.40
N GLY A 308 0.60 23.76 30.07
CA GLY A 308 0.50 22.34 30.45
C GLY A 308 1.48 21.95 31.56
N THR A 309 1.71 22.85 32.50
CA THR A 309 2.53 22.60 33.67
C THR A 309 1.62 22.11 34.82
N PRO A 310 2.01 21.05 35.55
CA PRO A 310 1.25 20.63 36.71
C PRO A 310 1.21 21.74 37.77
N GLY A 311 0.04 21.93 38.37
CA GLY A 311 -0.14 22.86 39.48
C GLY A 311 0.69 22.50 40.71
N GLN A 312 0.79 23.45 41.65
CA GLN A 312 1.58 23.31 42.88
C GLN A 312 1.23 22.04 43.68
N ASP A 313 -0.07 21.76 43.83
CA ASP A 313 -0.58 20.56 44.53
C ASP A 313 -0.06 19.24 43.94
N TYR A 314 -0.07 19.11 42.60
CA TYR A 314 0.51 17.94 41.94
C TYR A 314 1.99 17.78 42.26
N MET A 315 2.76 18.88 42.23
CA MET A 315 4.20 18.83 42.52
C MET A 315 4.48 18.49 44.00
N GLU A 316 3.66 18.97 44.93
CA GLU A 316 3.75 18.64 46.36
C GLU A 316 3.43 17.17 46.62
N GLN A 317 2.35 16.64 46.03
CA GLN A 317 2.01 15.22 46.12
C GLN A 317 3.10 14.34 45.50
N PHE A 318 3.60 14.72 44.32
CA PHE A 318 4.68 14.00 43.64
C PHE A 318 5.94 13.96 44.51
N THR A 319 6.33 15.11 45.06
CA THR A 319 7.47 15.24 45.99
C THR A 319 7.27 14.36 47.22
N GLY A 320 6.07 14.38 47.82
CA GLY A 320 5.73 13.53 48.97
C GLY A 320 5.90 12.04 48.68
N HIS A 321 5.45 11.57 47.52
CA HIS A 321 5.63 10.19 47.10
C HIS A 321 7.10 9.81 46.87
N VAL A 322 7.90 10.72 46.30
CA VAL A 322 9.35 10.51 46.15
C VAL A 322 10.02 10.33 47.52
N LEU A 323 9.77 11.25 48.45
CA LEU A 323 10.34 11.21 49.80
C LEU A 323 9.93 9.95 50.56
N ALA A 324 8.63 9.61 50.55
CA ALA A 324 8.10 8.42 51.21
C ALA A 324 8.75 7.15 50.65
N LEU A 325 8.88 7.03 49.33
CA LEU A 325 9.46 5.85 48.72
C LEU A 325 10.97 5.75 48.93
N LEU A 326 11.72 6.85 48.96
CA LEU A 326 13.16 6.87 49.29
C LEU A 326 13.45 6.52 50.76
N GLN A 327 12.49 6.69 51.67
CA GLN A 327 12.62 6.26 53.07
C GLN A 327 12.31 4.77 53.27
N ASP A 328 11.49 4.16 52.41
CA ASP A 328 11.05 2.76 52.54
C ASP A 328 11.88 1.79 51.68
N THR A 329 13.00 1.32 52.23
CA THR A 329 13.94 0.42 51.54
C THR A 329 13.31 -0.93 51.17
N ASP A 330 12.45 -1.49 52.02
CA ASP A 330 11.83 -2.80 51.78
C ASP A 330 10.80 -2.72 50.66
N ARG A 331 9.99 -1.65 50.63
CA ARG A 331 9.09 -1.38 49.50
C ARG A 331 9.85 -1.18 48.21
N ARG A 332 10.95 -0.40 48.20
CA ARG A 332 11.79 -0.25 46.99
C ARG A 332 12.36 -1.57 46.50
N ARG A 333 12.87 -2.43 47.40
CA ARG A 333 13.37 -3.77 47.04
C ARG A 333 12.27 -4.64 46.43
N LYS A 334 11.07 -4.63 47.02
CA LYS A 334 9.91 -5.36 46.50
C LYS A 334 9.50 -4.86 45.12
N MET A 335 9.39 -3.54 44.93
CA MET A 335 9.07 -2.95 43.63
C MET A 335 10.15 -3.25 42.59
N SER A 336 11.43 -3.15 42.96
CA SER A 336 12.57 -3.48 42.09
C SER A 336 12.51 -4.93 41.58
N PHE A 337 12.14 -5.87 42.45
CA PHE A 337 11.90 -7.26 42.04
C PHE A 337 10.72 -7.37 41.06
N GLN A 338 9.59 -6.74 41.37
CA GLN A 338 8.40 -6.75 40.50
C GLN A 338 8.68 -6.11 39.13
N CYS A 339 9.50 -5.05 39.09
CA CYS A 339 9.96 -4.41 37.86
C CYS A 339 10.66 -5.44 36.95
N ARG A 340 11.64 -6.18 37.47
CA ARG A 340 12.37 -7.19 36.69
C ARG A 340 11.47 -8.33 36.23
N GLU A 341 10.54 -8.79 37.07
CA GLU A 341 9.59 -9.84 36.66
C GLU A 341 8.65 -9.36 35.55
N ARG A 342 8.17 -8.12 35.64
CA ARG A 342 7.30 -7.54 34.61
C ARG A 342 8.06 -7.26 33.31
N ALA A 343 9.31 -6.81 33.37
CA ALA A 343 10.14 -6.52 32.20
C ALA A 343 10.28 -7.71 31.23
N LYS A 344 10.27 -8.95 31.76
CA LYS A 344 10.34 -10.19 30.97
C LYS A 344 9.21 -10.33 29.94
N GLN A 345 8.10 -9.60 30.11
CA GLN A 345 6.94 -9.62 29.19
C GLN A 345 7.11 -8.71 27.97
N PHE A 346 8.23 -7.99 27.87
CA PHE A 346 8.48 -6.97 26.86
C PHE A 346 9.73 -7.26 26.03
N SER A 347 10.02 -8.53 25.69
CA SER A 347 11.15 -8.86 24.82
C SER A 347 10.86 -8.56 23.35
N TRP A 348 11.80 -7.98 22.60
CA TRP A 348 11.65 -7.86 21.14
C TRP A 348 11.51 -9.22 20.45
N ALA A 349 12.22 -10.25 20.90
CA ALA A 349 12.09 -11.62 20.39
C ALA A 349 10.63 -12.13 20.42
N GLY A 350 9.93 -11.91 21.53
CA GLY A 350 8.51 -12.27 21.65
C GLY A 350 7.57 -11.43 20.79
N VAL A 351 7.89 -10.15 20.54
CA VAL A 351 7.11 -9.31 19.61
C VAL A 351 7.35 -9.75 18.16
N ALA A 352 8.59 -10.07 17.79
CA ALA A 352 8.93 -10.59 16.46
C ALA A 352 8.26 -11.94 16.21
N GLU A 353 8.23 -12.84 17.19
CA GLU A 353 7.47 -14.09 17.13
C GLU A 353 5.97 -13.85 16.92
N GLN A 354 5.38 -12.88 17.62
CA GLN A 354 3.99 -12.49 17.41
C GLN A 354 3.74 -12.02 15.97
N TRP A 355 4.62 -11.17 15.42
CA TRP A 355 4.50 -10.65 14.06
C TRP A 355 4.64 -11.75 13.01
N GLU A 356 5.65 -12.61 13.15
CA GLU A 356 5.84 -13.77 12.30
C GLU A 356 4.57 -14.64 12.27
N GLY A 357 4.00 -14.94 13.45
CA GLY A 357 2.74 -15.70 13.55
C GLY A 357 1.59 -15.04 12.78
N MET A 358 1.42 -13.72 12.91
CA MET A 358 0.39 -12.98 12.16
C MET A 358 0.60 -13.06 10.64
N PHE A 359 1.83 -12.87 10.17
CA PHE A 359 2.13 -12.92 8.74
C PHE A 359 1.88 -14.31 8.16
N ILE A 360 2.33 -15.37 8.85
CA ILE A 360 2.12 -16.74 8.39
C ILE A 360 0.64 -17.11 8.38
N GLU A 361 -0.12 -16.72 9.41
CA GLU A 361 -1.58 -16.95 9.44
C GLU A 361 -2.26 -16.30 8.24
N ARG A 362 -1.90 -15.06 7.89
CA ARG A 362 -2.46 -14.36 6.73
C ARG A 362 -2.16 -15.04 5.40
N PHE A 363 -0.92 -15.53 5.23
CA PHE A 363 -0.52 -16.32 4.08
C PHE A 363 -1.30 -17.64 4.00
N GLN A 364 -1.48 -18.34 5.13
CA GLN A 364 -2.29 -19.56 5.21
C GLN A 364 -3.75 -19.31 4.84
N GLU A 365 -4.34 -18.21 5.30
CA GLU A 365 -5.70 -17.83 4.95
C GLU A 365 -5.85 -17.54 3.45
N ALA A 366 -4.89 -16.81 2.87
CA ALA A 366 -4.92 -16.44 1.45
C ALA A 366 -4.72 -17.63 0.51
N THR A 367 -3.95 -18.63 0.93
CA THR A 367 -3.59 -19.81 0.13
C THR A 367 -4.49 -21.02 0.37
N LYS A 368 -5.51 -20.86 1.23
CA LYS A 368 -6.49 -21.91 1.54
C LYS A 368 -7.32 -22.32 0.32
N ASP A 369 -7.64 -21.36 -0.55
CA ASP A 369 -8.35 -21.63 -1.81
C ASP A 369 -7.35 -22.06 -2.89
N LYS A 370 -7.25 -23.38 -3.07
CA LYS A 370 -6.33 -23.98 -4.04
C LYS A 370 -6.62 -23.59 -5.48
N ASP A 371 -7.89 -23.39 -5.85
CA ASP A 371 -8.25 -23.03 -7.22
C ASP A 371 -7.78 -21.59 -7.51
N LYS A 372 -8.00 -20.66 -6.58
CA LYS A 372 -7.45 -19.30 -6.69
C LYS A 372 -5.92 -19.29 -6.74
N LEU A 373 -5.27 -20.12 -5.94
CA LEU A 373 -3.80 -20.22 -5.94
C LEU A 373 -3.24 -20.80 -7.25
N ILE A 374 -3.89 -21.82 -7.81
CA ILE A 374 -3.53 -22.36 -9.14
C ILE A 374 -3.68 -21.27 -10.21
N GLN A 375 -4.79 -20.51 -10.21
CA GLN A 375 -4.97 -19.41 -11.16
C GLN A 375 -3.92 -18.32 -11.00
N HIS A 376 -3.51 -18.01 -9.76
CA HIS A 376 -2.42 -17.08 -9.49
C HIS A 376 -1.10 -17.53 -10.14
N PHE A 377 -0.70 -18.79 -9.94
CA PHE A 377 0.54 -19.30 -10.53
C PHE A 377 0.48 -19.34 -12.07
N LEU A 378 -0.63 -19.79 -12.64
CA LEU A 378 -0.82 -19.79 -14.09
C LEU A 378 -0.83 -18.37 -14.67
N TYR A 379 -1.31 -17.37 -13.92
CA TYR A 379 -1.27 -15.97 -14.32
C TYR A 379 0.17 -15.44 -14.45
N HIS A 380 1.06 -15.89 -13.57
CA HIS A 380 2.49 -15.53 -13.57
C HIS A 380 3.37 -16.48 -14.38
N ASP A 381 2.78 -17.41 -15.15
CA ASP A 381 3.51 -18.38 -15.96
C ASP A 381 4.31 -19.43 -15.14
N ASP A 382 3.88 -19.70 -13.90
CA ASP A 382 4.45 -20.74 -13.04
C ASP A 382 3.63 -22.03 -13.06
N VAL A 383 3.82 -22.81 -14.12
CA VAL A 383 3.06 -24.07 -14.27
C VAL A 383 3.54 -25.12 -13.27
N MET A 384 4.82 -25.13 -12.89
CA MET A 384 5.37 -26.08 -11.92
C MET A 384 4.78 -25.87 -10.52
N ALA A 385 4.68 -24.63 -10.05
CA ALA A 385 4.01 -24.33 -8.78
C ALA A 385 2.51 -24.66 -8.83
N ALA A 386 1.82 -24.37 -9.94
CA ALA A 386 0.42 -24.74 -10.12
C ALA A 386 0.19 -26.26 -10.00
N CYS A 387 1.07 -27.08 -10.60
CA CYS A 387 1.00 -28.54 -10.50
C CYS A 387 1.29 -29.06 -9.09
N HIS A 388 2.19 -28.40 -8.34
CA HIS A 388 2.47 -28.74 -6.95
C HIS A 388 1.25 -28.53 -6.04
N VAL A 389 0.45 -27.49 -6.29
CA VAL A 389 -0.76 -27.19 -5.51
C VAL A 389 -1.88 -28.22 -5.74
N GLY A 390 -2.08 -28.65 -6.99
CA GLY A 390 -3.13 -29.59 -7.36
C GLY A 390 -3.27 -29.84 -8.87
N GLU A 391 -4.35 -30.52 -9.26
CA GLU A 391 -4.61 -30.86 -10.66
C GLU A 391 -4.94 -29.63 -11.50
N VAL A 392 -4.13 -29.39 -12.54
CA VAL A 392 -4.37 -28.33 -13.53
C VAL A 392 -5.25 -28.88 -14.66
N LYS A 393 -6.49 -28.39 -14.76
CA LYS A 393 -7.41 -28.80 -15.84
C LYS A 393 -6.92 -28.32 -17.20
N ASN A 394 -7.04 -29.17 -18.23
CA ASN A 394 -6.50 -28.92 -19.56
C ASN A 394 -4.98 -28.71 -19.56
N ILE A 395 -4.25 -29.32 -18.61
CA ILE A 395 -2.79 -29.35 -18.68
C ILE A 395 -2.35 -29.87 -20.04
N GLU A 396 -3.11 -30.77 -20.69
CA GLU A 396 -2.88 -31.19 -22.09
C GLU A 396 -2.75 -30.04 -23.12
N LYS A 397 -3.46 -28.92 -22.94
CA LYS A 397 -3.34 -27.75 -23.83
C LYS A 397 -2.07 -26.93 -23.55
N ILE A 398 -1.52 -27.08 -22.35
CA ILE A 398 -0.23 -26.56 -21.88
C ILE A 398 0.86 -27.67 -22.03
N SER A 399 0.47 -28.92 -22.34
CA SER A 399 1.26 -30.14 -22.09
C SER A 399 2.37 -30.42 -23.07
N TRP A 400 2.40 -29.74 -24.21
CA TRP A 400 3.53 -29.87 -25.12
C TRP A 400 4.84 -29.38 -24.48
N ALA A 401 4.77 -28.63 -23.36
CA ALA A 401 5.90 -28.25 -22.53
C ALA A 401 6.27 -29.29 -21.44
N PHE A 402 5.47 -30.34 -21.28
CA PHE A 402 5.65 -31.49 -20.38
C PHE A 402 5.83 -32.79 -21.17
N ASP A 403 6.57 -32.77 -22.28
CA ASP A 403 7.13 -33.95 -22.95
C ASP A 403 8.46 -33.50 -23.54
N GLU A 404 9.58 -34.06 -23.07
CA GLU A 404 10.93 -33.68 -23.47
C GLU A 404 11.11 -33.63 -24.99
N LYS A 405 10.53 -34.62 -25.68
CA LYS A 405 10.61 -34.74 -27.14
C LYS A 405 9.65 -33.77 -27.83
N ALA A 406 8.49 -33.51 -27.25
CA ALA A 406 7.54 -32.54 -27.78
C ALA A 406 7.96 -31.08 -27.53
N HIS A 407 8.66 -30.79 -26.43
CA HIS A 407 9.22 -29.48 -26.10
C HIS A 407 10.37 -29.16 -27.06
N GLU A 408 11.28 -30.11 -27.28
CA GLU A 408 12.36 -29.99 -28.26
C GLU A 408 11.80 -29.88 -29.70
N ASP A 409 10.84 -30.74 -30.08
CA ASP A 409 10.15 -30.67 -31.38
C ASP A 409 9.32 -29.39 -31.55
N HIS A 410 8.71 -28.85 -30.50
CA HIS A 410 7.93 -27.62 -30.54
C HIS A 410 8.84 -26.41 -30.62
N TYR A 411 9.91 -26.34 -29.83
CA TYR A 411 10.92 -25.30 -29.95
C TYR A 411 11.52 -25.30 -31.36
N ASN A 412 11.86 -26.47 -31.89
CA ASN A 412 12.33 -26.64 -33.26
C ASN A 412 11.26 -26.25 -34.31
N LYS A 413 10.00 -26.70 -34.19
CA LYS A 413 8.90 -26.37 -35.12
C LYS A 413 8.42 -24.92 -35.03
N PHE A 414 8.43 -24.32 -33.85
CA PHE A 414 8.11 -22.92 -33.61
C PHE A 414 9.21 -22.03 -34.19
N ALA A 415 10.47 -22.40 -33.92
CA ALA A 415 11.64 -21.85 -34.57
C ALA A 415 11.66 -22.09 -36.09
N GLU A 416 10.89 -23.05 -36.63
CA GLU A 416 10.67 -23.20 -38.08
C GLU A 416 9.56 -22.26 -38.60
N LYS A 417 8.36 -22.28 -38.00
CA LYS A 417 7.14 -21.58 -38.50
C LYS A 417 7.16 -20.05 -38.42
N GLU A 418 7.66 -19.46 -37.33
CA GLU A 418 7.71 -17.98 -37.21
C GLU A 418 8.85 -17.35 -38.01
N PHE A 419 9.73 -18.18 -38.53
CA PHE A 419 11.09 -17.83 -38.90
C PHE A 419 11.39 -18.09 -40.37
N GLU A 420 10.60 -18.92 -41.06
CA GLU A 420 10.41 -18.81 -42.51
C GLU A 420 10.01 -17.36 -42.91
N LYS A 421 9.46 -16.58 -41.97
CA LYS A 421 9.14 -15.15 -42.15
C LYS A 421 10.28 -14.18 -41.80
N ARG A 422 11.31 -14.60 -41.05
CA ARG A 422 12.37 -13.72 -40.52
C ARG A 422 13.68 -13.92 -41.27
N ASN A 423 13.98 -12.98 -42.15
CA ASN A 423 15.20 -12.95 -42.98
C ASN A 423 16.45 -12.64 -42.12
N ALA A 424 17.66 -13.02 -42.54
CA ALA A 424 18.92 -12.77 -41.80
C ALA A 424 19.13 -11.28 -41.39
N ASN A 425 18.52 -10.36 -42.16
CA ASN A 425 18.49 -8.92 -41.87
C ASN A 425 17.81 -8.58 -40.53
N HIS A 426 16.89 -9.41 -40.02
CA HIS A 426 16.19 -9.17 -38.76
C HIS A 426 17.12 -9.35 -37.55
N VAL A 427 17.94 -10.41 -37.54
CA VAL A 427 18.88 -10.69 -36.45
C VAL A 427 19.92 -9.56 -36.34
N ALA A 428 20.51 -9.16 -37.47
CA ALA A 428 21.43 -8.03 -37.51
C ALA A 428 20.77 -6.71 -37.11
N TRP A 429 19.55 -6.44 -37.58
CA TRP A 429 18.81 -5.24 -37.16
C TRP A 429 18.55 -5.22 -35.65
N HIS A 430 18.15 -6.36 -35.07
CA HIS A 430 17.88 -6.46 -33.64
C HIS A 430 19.15 -6.25 -32.81
N PHE A 431 20.27 -6.85 -33.24
CA PHE A 431 21.59 -6.65 -32.65
C PHE A 431 22.05 -5.19 -32.71
N ASP A 432 21.81 -4.49 -33.82
CA ASP A 432 22.26 -3.11 -34.00
C ASP A 432 21.33 -2.08 -33.30
N ASN A 433 20.03 -2.38 -33.13
CA ASN A 433 19.03 -1.38 -32.74
C ASN A 433 18.32 -1.64 -31.41
N VAL A 434 18.15 -2.90 -31.00
CA VAL A 434 17.35 -3.29 -29.82
C VAL A 434 18.25 -3.72 -28.68
N PHE A 435 19.02 -4.79 -28.89
CA PHE A 435 19.88 -5.39 -27.86
C PHE A 435 20.78 -4.40 -27.11
N PRO A 436 21.47 -3.44 -27.76
CA PRO A 436 22.39 -2.51 -27.07
C PRO A 436 21.69 -1.55 -26.11
N ARG A 437 20.36 -1.45 -26.18
CA ARG A 437 19.53 -0.60 -25.31
C ARG A 437 18.91 -1.37 -24.15
N GLU A 438 19.10 -2.68 -24.07
CA GLU A 438 18.60 -3.49 -22.97
C GLU A 438 19.38 -3.22 -21.68
N GLN A 439 18.69 -3.16 -20.54
CA GLN A 439 19.34 -2.97 -19.24
C GLN A 439 20.30 -4.12 -18.91
N ARG A 440 19.93 -5.37 -19.25
CA ARG A 440 20.79 -6.54 -19.07
C ARG A 440 22.17 -6.35 -19.68
N TRP A 441 22.26 -5.76 -20.88
CA TRP A 441 23.55 -5.47 -21.52
C TRP A 441 24.33 -4.42 -20.74
N ALA A 442 23.69 -3.32 -20.29
CA ALA A 442 24.37 -2.30 -19.50
C ALA A 442 24.92 -2.84 -18.18
N THR A 443 24.13 -3.64 -17.47
CA THR A 443 24.53 -4.27 -16.20
C THR A 443 25.63 -5.31 -16.40
N LEU A 444 25.53 -6.16 -17.44
CA LEU A 444 26.58 -7.10 -17.80
C LEU A 444 27.92 -6.39 -18.01
N LYS A 445 27.92 -5.24 -18.70
CA LYS A 445 29.16 -4.48 -18.91
C LYS A 445 29.76 -3.97 -17.60
N GLU A 446 28.93 -3.47 -16.70
CA GLU A 446 29.39 -3.00 -15.40
C GLU A 446 29.89 -4.15 -14.53
N TRP A 447 29.21 -5.30 -14.55
CA TRP A 447 29.64 -6.51 -13.88
C TRP A 447 31.02 -6.98 -14.38
N PHE A 448 31.23 -7.05 -15.70
CA PHE A 448 32.52 -7.39 -16.32
C PHE A 448 33.64 -6.41 -15.90
N ARG A 449 33.30 -5.11 -15.79
CA ARG A 449 34.22 -4.06 -15.34
C ARG A 449 34.62 -4.24 -13.87
N ILE A 450 33.66 -4.48 -12.98
CA ILE A 450 33.87 -4.66 -11.53
C ILE A 450 34.70 -5.92 -11.27
N HIS A 451 34.41 -7.00 -12.00
CA HIS A 451 35.10 -8.29 -11.87
C HIS A 451 36.43 -8.36 -12.63
N GLY A 452 36.86 -7.25 -13.26
CA GLY A 452 38.19 -7.13 -13.86
C GLY A 452 38.44 -8.09 -15.02
N ILE A 453 37.40 -8.40 -15.80
CA ILE A 453 37.48 -9.32 -16.94
C ILE A 453 38.43 -8.74 -18.00
N LYS A 454 39.43 -9.54 -18.40
CA LYS A 454 40.52 -9.12 -19.31
C LYS A 454 40.20 -9.50 -20.77
N PRO A 455 40.82 -8.83 -21.76
CA PRO A 455 40.87 -9.36 -23.12
C PRO A 455 41.37 -10.81 -23.10
N GLU A 456 40.81 -11.66 -23.96
CA GLU A 456 41.08 -13.12 -24.06
C GLU A 456 40.52 -13.99 -22.92
N THR A 457 39.80 -13.43 -21.93
CA THR A 457 39.05 -14.23 -20.95
C THR A 457 38.11 -15.18 -21.68
N LYS A 458 38.05 -16.45 -21.24
CA LYS A 458 37.20 -17.47 -21.89
C LYS A 458 35.80 -17.43 -21.30
N VAL A 459 34.81 -17.15 -22.14
CA VAL A 459 33.40 -17.07 -21.74
C VAL A 459 32.62 -18.18 -22.43
N LEU A 460 31.82 -18.93 -21.69
CA LEU A 460 30.82 -19.85 -22.24
C LEU A 460 29.44 -19.19 -22.14
N ASP A 461 28.75 -19.05 -23.27
CA ASP A 461 27.38 -18.53 -23.37
C ASP A 461 26.44 -19.71 -23.64
N VAL A 462 25.77 -20.19 -22.58
CA VAL A 462 24.88 -21.36 -22.62
C VAL A 462 23.51 -20.92 -23.13
N GLY A 463 23.00 -21.63 -24.14
CA GLY A 463 21.78 -21.25 -24.86
C GLY A 463 21.92 -19.89 -25.55
N CYS A 464 23.01 -19.72 -26.30
CA CYS A 464 23.39 -18.43 -26.88
C CYS A 464 22.37 -17.87 -27.88
N GLY A 465 21.39 -18.68 -28.31
CA GLY A 465 20.38 -18.32 -29.30
C GLY A 465 21.04 -17.80 -30.58
N PRO A 466 20.58 -16.67 -31.14
CA PRO A 466 21.18 -16.09 -32.35
C PRO A 466 22.54 -15.39 -32.10
N GLY A 467 23.14 -15.53 -30.91
CA GLY A 467 24.50 -15.06 -30.61
C GLY A 467 24.62 -13.59 -30.22
N TYR A 468 23.55 -12.95 -29.75
CA TYR A 468 23.55 -11.51 -29.40
C TYR A 468 24.56 -11.19 -28.30
N PHE A 469 24.47 -11.86 -27.15
CA PHE A 469 25.40 -11.67 -26.03
C PHE A 469 26.82 -12.07 -26.45
N SER A 470 26.97 -13.25 -27.05
CA SER A 470 28.27 -13.75 -27.52
C SER A 470 29.06 -12.76 -28.39
N VAL A 471 28.45 -12.26 -29.48
CA VAL A 471 29.15 -11.35 -30.41
C VAL A 471 29.36 -9.97 -29.79
N ALA A 472 28.42 -9.49 -28.97
CA ALA A 472 28.56 -8.21 -28.28
C ALA A 472 29.69 -8.23 -27.26
N MET A 473 29.80 -9.29 -26.44
CA MET A 473 30.86 -9.45 -25.45
C MET A 473 32.24 -9.51 -26.10
N ALA A 474 32.39 -10.32 -27.16
CA ALA A 474 33.66 -10.43 -27.88
C ALA A 474 34.11 -9.06 -28.44
N ASN A 475 33.17 -8.29 -28.99
CA ASN A 475 33.45 -6.96 -29.51
C ASN A 475 33.84 -5.94 -28.44
N GLU A 476 33.06 -5.85 -27.36
CA GLU A 476 33.22 -4.85 -26.31
C GLU A 476 34.46 -5.13 -25.45
N PHE A 477 34.68 -6.39 -25.07
CA PHE A 477 35.70 -6.77 -24.09
C PHE A 477 36.92 -7.47 -24.69
N GLY A 478 36.88 -7.86 -25.96
CA GLY A 478 37.96 -8.62 -26.59
C GLY A 478 38.10 -10.05 -26.04
N VAL A 479 37.02 -10.60 -25.45
CA VAL A 479 37.00 -11.94 -24.85
C VAL A 479 36.90 -13.05 -25.90
N ASP A 480 37.18 -14.29 -25.47
CA ASP A 480 37.04 -15.50 -26.28
C ASP A 480 35.75 -16.23 -25.89
N VAL A 481 34.68 -16.01 -26.66
CA VAL A 481 33.36 -16.54 -26.35
C VAL A 481 33.09 -17.84 -27.11
N THR A 482 32.69 -18.88 -26.40
CA THR A 482 32.04 -20.07 -26.97
C THR A 482 30.55 -19.98 -26.68
N GLY A 483 29.71 -19.82 -27.70
CA GLY A 483 28.26 -19.95 -27.56
C GLY A 483 27.82 -21.39 -27.84
N ILE A 484 26.99 -21.96 -26.97
CA ILE A 484 26.38 -23.26 -27.19
C ILE A 484 24.87 -23.14 -27.26
N ASP A 485 24.25 -23.93 -28.14
CA ASP A 485 22.80 -24.00 -28.28
C ASP A 485 22.42 -25.37 -28.87
N ILE A 486 21.37 -25.97 -28.31
CA ILE A 486 20.84 -27.25 -28.78
C ILE A 486 20.31 -27.15 -30.22
N SER A 487 19.80 -25.97 -30.60
CA SER A 487 19.26 -25.69 -31.92
C SER A 487 20.36 -25.40 -32.92
N GLY A 488 20.57 -26.34 -33.84
CA GLY A 488 21.49 -26.15 -34.97
C GLY A 488 21.16 -24.94 -35.83
N ARG A 489 19.90 -24.46 -35.79
CA ARG A 489 19.47 -23.24 -36.45
C ARG A 489 20.00 -21.98 -35.77
N TYR A 490 19.85 -21.88 -34.45
CA TYR A 490 20.36 -20.73 -33.69
C TYR A 490 21.88 -20.61 -33.82
N LEU A 491 22.59 -21.74 -33.78
CA LEU A 491 24.02 -21.78 -34.08
C LEU A 491 24.34 -21.22 -35.48
N LYS A 492 23.58 -21.58 -36.51
CA LYS A 492 23.77 -21.04 -37.87
C LYS A 492 23.55 -19.52 -37.92
N GLU A 493 22.54 -19.00 -37.21
CA GLU A 493 22.26 -17.56 -37.13
C GLU A 493 23.37 -16.82 -36.36
N ALA A 494 23.87 -17.40 -35.27
CA ALA A 494 25.00 -16.88 -34.50
C ALA A 494 26.28 -16.83 -35.35
N TRP A 495 26.57 -17.87 -36.13
CA TRP A 495 27.66 -17.87 -37.12
C TRP A 495 27.51 -16.75 -38.15
N ASN A 496 26.30 -16.57 -38.72
CA ASN A 496 26.04 -15.47 -39.66
C ASN A 496 26.21 -14.09 -39.00
N LEU A 497 25.71 -13.91 -37.78
CA LEU A 497 25.84 -12.65 -37.05
C LEU A 497 27.31 -12.33 -36.78
N LYS A 498 28.09 -13.34 -36.35
CA LYS A 498 29.54 -13.24 -36.17
C LYS A 498 30.23 -12.77 -37.45
N GLU A 499 29.98 -13.43 -38.59
CA GLU A 499 30.59 -13.05 -39.87
C GLU A 499 30.29 -11.59 -40.26
N GLN A 500 29.11 -11.10 -39.88
CA GLN A 500 28.65 -9.75 -40.22
C GLN A 500 29.08 -8.66 -39.24
N ARG A 501 29.34 -8.99 -37.97
CA ARG A 501 29.44 -8.00 -36.88
C ARG A 501 30.63 -8.20 -35.93
N LEU A 502 31.31 -9.33 -35.93
CA LEU A 502 32.51 -9.52 -35.11
C LEU A 502 33.66 -8.67 -35.65
N LYS A 503 34.23 -7.82 -34.80
CA LYS A 503 35.31 -6.88 -35.10
C LYS A 503 36.51 -7.03 -34.16
N ASN A 504 36.25 -7.45 -32.93
CA ASN A 504 37.26 -7.65 -31.88
C ASN A 504 36.98 -8.96 -31.13
N GLY A 505 37.98 -9.50 -30.44
CA GLY A 505 37.87 -10.75 -29.70
C GLY A 505 37.68 -11.99 -30.58
N LYS A 506 37.14 -13.06 -30.00
CA LYS A 506 36.81 -14.31 -30.68
C LYS A 506 35.41 -14.77 -30.27
N ALA A 507 34.67 -15.33 -31.22
CA ALA A 507 33.40 -15.98 -30.96
C ALA A 507 33.33 -17.29 -31.76
N GLN A 508 32.91 -18.39 -31.15
CA GLN A 508 32.69 -19.67 -31.80
C GLN A 508 31.37 -20.29 -31.32
N PHE A 509 30.70 -21.06 -32.18
CA PHE A 509 29.39 -21.63 -31.86
C PHE A 509 29.34 -23.11 -32.17
N GLN A 510 28.92 -23.91 -31.18
CA GLN A 510 28.91 -25.37 -31.21
C GLN A 510 27.77 -25.94 -30.36
N LYS A 511 27.54 -27.25 -30.42
CA LYS A 511 26.46 -27.89 -29.63
C LYS A 511 26.85 -28.14 -28.17
N GLU A 512 28.09 -28.52 -27.95
CA GLU A 512 28.60 -28.97 -26.65
C GLU A 512 29.78 -28.09 -26.22
N PRO A 513 29.97 -27.77 -24.93
CA PRO A 513 31.12 -27.00 -24.47
C PRO A 513 32.42 -27.82 -24.53
N GLU A 514 33.55 -27.15 -24.83
CA GLU A 514 34.87 -27.79 -24.91
C GLU A 514 35.93 -26.99 -24.13
N GLY A 515 36.47 -27.60 -23.07
CA GLY A 515 37.54 -27.02 -22.25
C GLY A 515 37.05 -26.33 -20.98
N LEU A 516 37.88 -25.43 -20.45
CA LEU A 516 37.60 -24.65 -19.24
C LEU A 516 37.40 -23.17 -19.57
N TYR A 517 36.48 -22.54 -18.85
CA TYR A 517 36.02 -21.16 -19.01
C TYR A 517 36.12 -20.40 -17.70
N ASP A 518 36.46 -19.12 -17.79
CA ASP A 518 36.54 -18.21 -16.65
C ASP A 518 35.16 -17.65 -16.26
N VAL A 519 34.24 -17.55 -17.23
CA VAL A 519 32.86 -17.12 -17.01
C VAL A 519 31.91 -18.06 -17.76
N VAL A 520 30.87 -18.55 -17.09
CA VAL A 520 29.74 -19.22 -17.72
C VAL A 520 28.49 -18.36 -17.54
N ILE A 521 27.84 -18.03 -18.66
CA ILE A 521 26.62 -17.24 -18.70
C ILE A 521 25.46 -18.15 -19.07
N ILE A 522 24.37 -18.09 -18.29
CA ILE A 522 23.12 -18.82 -18.53
C ILE A 522 21.99 -17.78 -18.53
N SER A 523 21.51 -17.39 -19.71
CA SER A 523 20.58 -16.26 -19.85
C SER A 523 19.24 -16.74 -20.39
N GLU A 524 18.17 -16.55 -19.62
CA GLU A 524 16.78 -16.88 -20.00
C GLU A 524 16.57 -18.36 -20.36
N ILE A 525 16.95 -19.26 -19.44
CA ILE A 525 16.85 -20.72 -19.64
C ILE A 525 16.10 -21.39 -18.51
N ILE A 526 16.45 -21.07 -17.26
CA ILE A 526 15.99 -21.85 -16.12
C ILE A 526 14.47 -21.75 -15.86
N GLU A 527 13.82 -20.69 -16.36
CA GLU A 527 12.38 -20.48 -16.35
C GLU A 527 11.62 -21.42 -17.32
N HIS A 528 12.32 -21.98 -18.30
CA HIS A 528 11.77 -22.90 -19.30
C HIS A 528 11.89 -24.37 -18.88
N LEU A 529 12.55 -24.67 -17.76
CA LEU A 529 12.81 -26.03 -17.34
C LEU A 529 11.60 -26.66 -16.64
N GLY A 530 11.03 -27.71 -17.24
CA GLY A 530 9.93 -28.48 -16.66
C GLY A 530 10.39 -29.68 -15.83
N TYR A 531 11.22 -30.54 -16.44
CA TYR A 531 11.65 -31.82 -15.85
C TYR A 531 12.96 -31.77 -15.09
N ILE A 532 13.83 -30.84 -15.49
CA ILE A 532 15.14 -30.64 -14.88
C ILE A 532 14.98 -29.53 -13.87
N GLU A 533 15.46 -29.74 -12.65
CA GLU A 533 15.45 -28.67 -11.66
C GLU A 533 16.53 -27.63 -11.98
N PRO A 534 16.27 -26.32 -11.79
CA PRO A 534 17.21 -25.25 -12.16
C PRO A 534 18.64 -25.43 -11.64
N GLN A 535 18.81 -25.85 -10.38
CA GLN A 535 20.13 -26.07 -9.80
C GLN A 535 20.90 -27.19 -10.49
N ASP A 536 20.21 -28.24 -10.93
CA ASP A 536 20.85 -29.41 -11.53
C ASP A 536 21.34 -29.05 -12.93
N PHE A 537 20.54 -28.29 -13.69
CA PHE A 537 20.96 -27.72 -14.98
C PHE A 537 22.20 -26.82 -14.84
N VAL A 538 22.20 -25.88 -13.90
CA VAL A 538 23.36 -24.99 -13.71
C VAL A 538 24.60 -25.77 -13.27
N LYS A 539 24.42 -26.79 -12.43
CA LYS A 539 25.49 -27.67 -11.94
C LYS A 539 26.15 -28.49 -13.04
N GLU A 540 25.44 -28.87 -14.10
CA GLU A 540 26.03 -29.56 -15.26
C GLU A 540 27.15 -28.75 -15.93
N PHE A 541 27.11 -27.41 -15.82
CA PHE A 541 28.13 -26.54 -16.39
C PHE A 541 29.30 -26.22 -15.44
N GLU A 542 29.19 -26.54 -14.15
CA GLU A 542 30.25 -26.25 -13.16
C GLU A 542 31.59 -26.95 -13.44
N PRO A 543 31.63 -28.18 -14.00
CA PRO A 543 32.88 -28.81 -14.42
C PRO A 543 33.67 -28.02 -15.48
N TYR A 544 32.99 -27.21 -16.29
CA TYR A 544 33.60 -26.39 -17.34
C TYR A 544 34.12 -25.05 -16.81
N LEU A 545 33.84 -24.70 -15.56
CA LEU A 545 34.37 -23.50 -14.91
C LEU A 545 35.81 -23.73 -14.41
N THR A 546 36.67 -22.71 -14.55
CA THR A 546 37.93 -22.65 -13.80
C THR A 546 37.68 -22.57 -12.29
N ASN A 547 38.69 -22.83 -11.46
CA ASN A 547 38.55 -22.81 -10.00
C ASN A 547 38.11 -21.44 -9.46
N ASP A 548 38.57 -20.36 -10.09
CA ASP A 548 38.21 -18.98 -9.75
C ASP A 548 37.14 -18.41 -10.69
N GLY A 549 36.51 -19.27 -11.50
CA GLY A 549 35.55 -18.84 -12.50
C GLY A 549 34.22 -18.39 -11.87
N HIS A 550 33.43 -17.68 -12.67
CA HIS A 550 32.13 -17.15 -12.28
C HIS A 550 30.99 -17.71 -13.12
N PHE A 551 29.87 -18.00 -12.47
CA PHE A 551 28.58 -18.07 -13.12
C PHE A 551 27.94 -16.68 -13.15
N LEU A 552 27.24 -16.39 -14.23
CA LEU A 552 26.30 -15.29 -14.34
C LEU A 552 25.01 -15.83 -14.94
N VAL A 553 23.90 -15.66 -14.24
CA VAL A 553 22.63 -16.23 -14.66
C VAL A 553 21.56 -15.15 -14.64
N THR A 554 20.67 -15.16 -15.63
CA THR A 554 19.49 -14.28 -15.66
C THR A 554 18.21 -15.08 -15.81
N THR A 555 17.16 -14.63 -15.12
CA THR A 555 15.79 -15.12 -15.28
C THR A 555 14.83 -13.95 -15.22
N PRO A 556 13.75 -13.94 -16.00
CA PRO A 556 12.77 -12.87 -15.94
C PRO A 556 11.82 -13.00 -14.75
N PHE A 557 11.18 -11.89 -14.40
CA PHE A 557 10.08 -11.85 -13.44
C PHE A 557 8.87 -11.07 -13.97
N GLY A 558 7.71 -11.35 -13.39
CA GLY A 558 6.42 -10.75 -13.73
C GLY A 558 5.67 -11.51 -14.83
N PRO A 559 4.40 -11.14 -15.10
CA PRO A 559 3.51 -11.89 -16.00
C PRO A 559 3.83 -11.62 -17.48
N LEU A 560 4.91 -12.21 -17.97
CA LEU A 560 5.46 -11.94 -19.30
C LEU A 560 4.50 -12.26 -20.46
N LYS A 561 3.63 -13.27 -20.35
CA LYS A 561 2.57 -13.51 -21.35
C LYS A 561 1.69 -12.30 -21.60
N ARG A 562 1.57 -11.39 -20.64
CA ARG A 562 0.76 -10.16 -20.72
C ARG A 562 1.52 -8.95 -21.25
N ALA A 563 2.83 -9.06 -21.46
CA ALA A 563 3.69 -7.98 -21.94
C ALA A 563 3.59 -7.75 -23.46
N ALA A 564 3.25 -8.79 -24.22
CA ALA A 564 3.30 -8.77 -25.67
C ALA A 564 1.99 -8.25 -26.30
N PRO A 565 2.03 -7.36 -27.31
CA PRO A 565 0.83 -6.97 -28.04
C PRO A 565 0.19 -8.19 -28.72
N LYS A 566 -1.15 -8.30 -28.74
CA LYS A 566 -1.95 -9.46 -29.20
C LYS A 566 -1.55 -10.09 -30.56
N ARG A 567 -0.76 -9.41 -31.39
CA ARG A 567 -0.23 -9.94 -32.68
C ARG A 567 1.15 -10.62 -32.54
N SER A 568 1.68 -10.72 -31.33
CA SER A 568 2.94 -11.39 -31.01
C SER A 568 2.81 -12.32 -29.80
N ASN A 569 1.98 -13.37 -29.91
CA ASN A 569 2.04 -14.56 -29.02
C ASN A 569 3.34 -15.36 -29.20
N ARG A 570 4.50 -14.70 -29.27
CA ARG A 570 5.65 -15.25 -30.01
C ARG A 570 6.78 -15.81 -29.15
N HIS A 571 6.81 -15.63 -27.83
CA HIS A 571 7.92 -16.14 -27.00
C HIS A 571 7.50 -16.53 -25.57
N HIS A 572 6.52 -15.86 -24.97
CA HIS A 572 6.16 -16.04 -23.55
C HIS A 572 5.24 -17.24 -23.26
N ASP A 573 4.70 -17.92 -24.28
CA ASP A 573 3.83 -19.09 -24.10
C ASP A 573 4.58 -20.33 -23.56
N LEU A 574 5.89 -20.21 -23.28
CA LEU A 574 6.85 -21.29 -23.00
C LEU A 574 7.40 -21.31 -21.56
N HIS A 575 7.12 -20.30 -20.73
CA HIS A 575 7.65 -20.29 -19.36
C HIS A 575 6.90 -21.32 -18.53
N LEU A 576 7.66 -22.14 -17.81
CA LEU A 576 7.15 -23.18 -16.92
C LEU A 576 7.33 -22.82 -15.44
N ARG A 577 8.26 -21.91 -15.14
CA ARG A 577 8.57 -21.45 -13.79
C ARG A 577 8.62 -19.92 -13.78
N HIS A 578 8.10 -19.33 -12.70
CA HIS A 578 8.31 -17.92 -12.39
C HIS A 578 9.12 -17.83 -11.11
N LEU A 579 10.41 -17.52 -11.22
CA LEU A 579 11.30 -17.52 -10.06
C LEU A 579 11.20 -16.19 -9.31
N GLU A 580 10.87 -16.25 -8.03
CA GLU A 580 10.95 -15.11 -7.12
C GLU A 580 12.36 -14.97 -6.55
N CYS A 581 12.69 -13.78 -6.02
CA CYS A 581 13.97 -13.51 -5.35
C CYS A 581 14.36 -14.60 -4.32
N MET A 582 13.40 -15.05 -3.50
CA MET A 582 13.68 -16.09 -2.50
C MET A 582 13.96 -17.46 -3.12
N ASP A 583 13.34 -17.80 -4.27
CA ASP A 583 13.63 -19.05 -4.98
C ASP A 583 15.11 -19.07 -5.43
N ILE A 584 15.63 -17.93 -5.90
CA ILE A 584 17.02 -17.77 -6.33
C ILE A 584 17.97 -17.90 -5.12
N HIS A 585 17.63 -17.26 -3.99
CA HIS A 585 18.41 -17.38 -2.74
C HIS A 585 18.40 -18.81 -2.20
N GLU A 586 17.31 -19.56 -2.34
CA GLU A 586 17.23 -20.98 -1.99
C GLU A 586 18.11 -21.84 -2.89
N LEU A 587 18.13 -21.57 -4.19
CA LEU A 587 18.94 -22.29 -5.17
C LEU A 587 20.45 -22.01 -5.00
N PHE A 588 20.83 -20.74 -4.87
CA PHE A 588 22.21 -20.29 -5.06
C PHE A 588 22.78 -19.43 -3.92
N GLY A 589 21.99 -19.04 -2.91
CA GLY A 589 22.44 -18.14 -1.84
C GLY A 589 23.55 -18.71 -0.93
N LYS A 590 23.85 -20.02 -1.03
CA LYS A 590 24.99 -20.68 -0.36
C LYS A 590 26.22 -20.85 -1.26
N LYS A 591 26.16 -20.38 -2.51
CA LYS A 591 27.31 -20.38 -3.42
C LYS A 591 28.31 -19.31 -2.97
N GLN A 592 29.57 -19.54 -3.32
CA GLN A 592 30.64 -18.62 -2.96
C GLN A 592 30.50 -17.30 -3.72
N ASP A 593 30.69 -16.17 -3.02
CA ASP A 593 30.59 -14.82 -3.59
C ASP A 593 29.25 -14.60 -4.34
N PHE A 594 28.14 -15.05 -3.75
CA PHE A 594 26.80 -14.86 -4.33
C PHE A 594 26.40 -13.38 -4.30
N GLU A 595 26.03 -12.85 -5.47
CA GLU A 595 25.55 -11.49 -5.68
C GLU A 595 24.26 -11.54 -6.50
N ASP A 596 23.27 -10.72 -6.16
CA ASP A 596 22.01 -10.59 -6.88
C ASP A 596 21.64 -9.14 -7.19
N GLU A 597 21.02 -8.93 -8.35
CA GLU A 597 20.57 -7.64 -8.84
C GLU A 597 19.21 -7.77 -9.53
N ILE A 598 18.33 -6.79 -9.29
CA ILE A 598 17.02 -6.70 -9.93
C ILE A 598 17.08 -5.64 -11.03
N LEU A 599 16.82 -6.05 -12.27
CA LEU A 599 16.84 -5.22 -13.46
C LEU A 599 15.42 -4.94 -13.94
N TYR A 600 15.09 -3.68 -14.17
CA TYR A 600 13.73 -3.26 -14.47
C TYR A 600 13.54 -3.02 -15.96
N TRP A 601 12.54 -3.64 -16.58
CA TRP A 601 12.32 -3.45 -18.01
C TRP A 601 11.23 -2.43 -18.32
N GLN A 602 9.99 -2.81 -18.07
CA GLN A 602 8.78 -2.04 -18.39
C GLN A 602 7.62 -2.56 -17.54
N HIS A 603 6.46 -1.94 -17.69
CA HIS A 603 5.22 -2.47 -17.13
C HIS A 603 4.40 -3.15 -18.22
N THR A 604 3.56 -4.11 -17.86
CA THR A 604 2.55 -4.65 -18.76
C THR A 604 1.64 -3.52 -19.25
N PRO A 605 1.36 -3.40 -20.56
CA PRO A 605 0.51 -2.33 -21.09
C PRO A 605 -0.92 -2.36 -20.51
N SER A 606 -1.40 -3.56 -20.20
CA SER A 606 -2.78 -3.86 -19.85
C SER A 606 -3.08 -3.73 -18.37
N THR A 607 -2.11 -4.05 -17.52
CA THR A 607 -2.30 -4.23 -16.07
C THR A 607 -1.33 -3.42 -15.22
N ASN A 608 -0.40 -2.71 -15.86
CA ASN A 608 0.62 -1.90 -15.21
C ASN A 608 1.44 -2.67 -14.15
N GLU A 609 1.66 -3.96 -14.38
CA GLU A 609 2.48 -4.83 -13.53
C GLU A 609 3.92 -4.81 -13.99
N LEU A 610 4.85 -4.80 -13.04
CA LEU A 610 6.28 -4.67 -13.32
C LEU A 610 6.83 -5.95 -13.97
N LEU A 611 7.69 -5.74 -14.97
CA LEU A 611 8.46 -6.78 -15.63
C LEU A 611 9.95 -6.43 -15.55
N GLY A 612 10.77 -7.46 -15.49
CA GLY A 612 12.21 -7.30 -15.45
C GLY A 612 12.94 -8.62 -15.38
N TRP A 613 14.17 -8.57 -14.88
CA TRP A 613 15.03 -9.72 -14.71
C TRP A 613 15.68 -9.72 -13.34
N TYR A 614 15.86 -10.91 -12.79
CA TYR A 614 16.87 -11.15 -11.79
C TYR A 614 18.17 -11.52 -12.50
N MET A 615 19.27 -10.86 -12.14
CA MET A 615 20.63 -11.22 -12.52
C MET A 615 21.38 -11.63 -11.27
N TYR A 616 22.06 -12.77 -11.31
CA TYR A 616 22.82 -13.26 -10.17
C TYR A 616 24.13 -13.87 -10.63
N SER A 617 25.15 -13.71 -9.79
CA SER A 617 26.47 -14.28 -10.04
C SER A 617 27.02 -14.94 -8.80
N PHE A 618 27.87 -15.94 -9.00
CA PHE A 618 28.58 -16.63 -7.93
C PHE A 618 29.80 -17.36 -8.52
N LYS A 619 30.76 -17.71 -7.67
CA LYS A 619 31.92 -18.51 -8.05
C LYS A 619 31.67 -20.01 -7.98
N LYS A 620 32.54 -20.78 -8.63
CA LYS A 620 32.63 -22.24 -8.45
C LYS A 620 32.77 -22.59 -6.97
N GLY A 621 32.09 -23.66 -6.54
CA GLY A 621 32.12 -24.13 -5.16
C GLY A 621 30.95 -23.62 -4.30
N GLY A 622 30.90 -24.03 -3.04
CA GLY A 622 29.71 -23.88 -2.20
C GLY A 622 28.60 -24.89 -2.54
N GLU A 623 27.48 -24.82 -1.82
CA GLU A 623 26.37 -25.76 -1.95
C GLU A 623 25.27 -25.22 -2.87
N TYR A 624 24.72 -26.09 -3.73
CA TYR A 624 23.45 -25.83 -4.41
C TYR A 624 22.31 -26.19 -3.47
N GLY A 625 21.28 -25.34 -3.40
CA GLY A 625 20.03 -25.66 -2.72
C GLY A 625 18.93 -26.07 -3.69
N GLN A 626 17.68 -26.01 -3.23
CA GLN A 626 16.48 -26.37 -3.98
C GLN A 626 15.37 -25.41 -3.61
N ILE A 627 14.46 -25.16 -4.55
CA ILE A 627 13.27 -24.34 -4.31
C ILE A 627 12.39 -25.05 -3.27
N ASP A 628 12.07 -24.39 -2.18
CA ASP A 628 11.06 -24.86 -1.23
C ASP A 628 9.67 -24.58 -1.81
N MET A 629 9.12 -25.58 -2.52
CA MET A 629 7.80 -25.44 -3.17
C MET A 629 6.67 -25.23 -2.16
N ASP A 630 6.81 -25.75 -0.93
CA ASP A 630 5.82 -25.55 0.12
C ASP A 630 5.85 -24.10 0.63
N ARG A 631 7.05 -23.54 0.86
CA ARG A 631 7.20 -22.09 1.12
C ARG A 631 6.64 -21.29 -0.04
N LYS A 632 7.05 -21.58 -1.27
CA LYS A 632 6.62 -20.82 -2.46
C LYS A 632 5.11 -20.79 -2.60
N CYS A 633 4.44 -21.92 -2.36
CA CYS A 633 2.99 -22.01 -2.38
C CYS A 633 2.33 -21.29 -1.20
N LEU A 634 2.94 -21.34 -0.02
CA LEU A 634 2.43 -20.69 1.19
C LEU A 634 2.55 -19.16 1.13
N VAL A 635 3.69 -18.61 0.69
CA VAL A 635 3.98 -17.18 0.74
C VAL A 635 3.40 -16.48 -0.49
N GLN A 636 2.09 -16.64 -0.71
CA GLN A 636 1.35 -15.98 -1.80
C GLN A 636 0.10 -15.29 -1.29
N ILE A 637 -0.27 -14.20 -1.96
CA ILE A 637 -1.57 -13.55 -1.80
C ILE A 637 -2.22 -13.51 -3.18
N PRO A 638 -2.95 -14.56 -3.59
CA PRO A 638 -3.72 -14.53 -4.83
C PRO A 638 -4.59 -13.28 -4.88
N ARG A 639 -4.58 -12.57 -6.02
CA ARG A 639 -5.35 -11.33 -6.17
C ARG A 639 -6.85 -11.58 -6.09
N ASP A 640 -7.59 -10.57 -5.66
CA ASP A 640 -9.04 -10.59 -5.79
C ASP A 640 -9.44 -10.55 -7.28
N THR A 641 -10.51 -11.27 -7.61
CA THR A 641 -11.04 -11.40 -8.97
C THR A 641 -12.04 -10.29 -9.31
N LEU A 642 -12.10 -9.88 -10.58
CA LEU A 642 -12.98 -8.80 -11.07
C LEU A 642 -14.02 -9.31 -12.08
N SER A 643 -15.30 -9.19 -11.72
CA SER A 643 -16.41 -9.31 -12.66
C SER A 643 -16.80 -7.94 -13.21
N VAL A 644 -16.79 -7.79 -14.53
CA VAL A 644 -17.35 -6.61 -15.18
C VAL A 644 -18.78 -6.86 -15.61
N CYS A 645 -19.72 -6.09 -15.08
CA CYS A 645 -21.15 -6.25 -15.27
C CYS A 645 -21.69 -5.13 -16.16
N MET A 646 -22.31 -5.50 -17.28
CA MET A 646 -22.85 -4.55 -18.25
C MET A 646 -24.25 -4.96 -18.71
N ILE A 647 -25.02 -3.95 -19.11
CA ILE A 647 -26.31 -4.11 -19.78
C ILE A 647 -26.19 -3.43 -21.15
N ALA A 648 -26.76 -4.03 -22.20
CA ALA A 648 -26.75 -3.41 -23.53
C ALA A 648 -28.04 -3.68 -24.31
N LYS A 649 -28.30 -2.82 -25.30
CA LYS A 649 -29.37 -3.00 -26.30
C LYS A 649 -29.06 -2.22 -27.57
N ASN A 650 -28.75 -2.92 -28.66
CA ASN A 650 -28.45 -2.32 -29.96
C ASN A 650 -27.26 -1.33 -29.97
N GLU A 651 -26.12 -1.75 -29.42
CA GLU A 651 -24.91 -0.95 -29.25
C GLU A 651 -23.73 -1.43 -30.12
N GLN A 652 -23.99 -2.10 -31.25
CA GLN A 652 -22.94 -2.74 -32.07
C GLN A 652 -21.86 -1.77 -32.56
N THR A 653 -22.18 -0.47 -32.67
CA THR A 653 -21.26 0.56 -33.18
C THR A 653 -20.33 1.12 -32.12
N ILE A 654 -20.61 0.91 -30.83
CA ILE A 654 -19.86 1.54 -29.72
C ILE A 654 -19.36 0.55 -28.67
N ILE A 655 -20.02 -0.59 -28.48
CA ILE A 655 -19.69 -1.54 -27.40
C ILE A 655 -18.24 -2.06 -27.48
N GLY A 656 -17.68 -2.17 -28.69
CA GLY A 656 -16.27 -2.59 -28.87
C GLY A 656 -15.28 -1.68 -28.14
N ARG A 657 -15.51 -0.36 -28.15
CA ARG A 657 -14.65 0.61 -27.45
C ARG A 657 -14.71 0.44 -25.93
N CYS A 658 -15.91 0.19 -25.39
CA CYS A 658 -16.08 -0.13 -23.98
C CYS A 658 -15.29 -1.40 -23.62
N LEU A 659 -15.53 -2.49 -24.36
CA LEU A 659 -14.89 -3.79 -24.15
C LEU A 659 -13.36 -3.72 -24.27
N ASP A 660 -12.82 -2.94 -25.22
CA ASP A 660 -11.38 -2.69 -25.34
C ASP A 660 -10.78 -2.13 -24.04
N SER A 661 -11.51 -1.26 -23.33
CA SER A 661 -11.05 -0.63 -22.07
C SER A 661 -11.17 -1.52 -20.82
N ILE A 662 -11.85 -2.67 -20.87
CA ILE A 662 -12.12 -3.49 -19.67
C ILE A 662 -11.66 -4.96 -19.77
N HIS A 663 -11.57 -5.54 -20.97
CA HIS A 663 -11.44 -6.99 -21.11
C HIS A 663 -10.12 -7.57 -20.60
N GLU A 664 -9.04 -6.79 -20.55
CA GLU A 664 -7.74 -7.28 -20.04
C GLU A 664 -7.64 -7.24 -18.51
N ILE A 665 -8.45 -6.39 -17.87
CA ILE A 665 -8.53 -6.29 -16.41
C ILE A 665 -9.61 -7.18 -15.82
N ALA A 666 -10.60 -7.59 -16.61
CA ALA A 666 -11.69 -8.47 -16.19
C ALA A 666 -11.25 -9.94 -16.10
N ASP A 667 -11.63 -10.62 -15.02
CA ASP A 667 -11.58 -12.08 -14.94
C ASP A 667 -12.79 -12.72 -15.62
N GLU A 668 -13.91 -11.99 -15.61
CA GLU A 668 -15.08 -12.31 -16.42
C GLU A 668 -15.86 -11.06 -16.79
N ILE A 669 -16.57 -11.13 -17.93
CA ILE A 669 -17.49 -10.09 -18.36
C ILE A 669 -18.89 -10.70 -18.42
N ILE A 670 -19.82 -10.12 -17.68
CA ILE A 670 -21.23 -10.48 -17.66
C ILE A 670 -21.99 -9.43 -18.47
N LEU A 671 -22.53 -9.83 -19.62
CA LEU A 671 -23.34 -8.98 -20.48
C LEU A 671 -24.80 -9.42 -20.46
N ILE A 672 -25.67 -8.55 -19.95
CA ILE A 672 -27.11 -8.73 -20.02
C ILE A 672 -27.65 -8.02 -21.26
N ASP A 673 -28.04 -8.80 -22.26
CA ASP A 673 -28.72 -8.28 -23.45
C ASP A 673 -30.21 -8.09 -23.16
N THR A 674 -30.68 -6.85 -23.23
CA THR A 674 -32.07 -6.47 -22.92
C THR A 674 -32.96 -6.43 -24.17
N GLY A 675 -32.60 -7.25 -25.18
CA GLY A 675 -33.33 -7.46 -26.42
C GLY A 675 -32.73 -6.76 -27.63
N SER A 676 -31.43 -6.97 -27.89
CA SER A 676 -30.76 -6.49 -29.10
C SER A 676 -31.27 -7.18 -30.37
N LYS A 677 -31.27 -6.44 -31.48
CA LYS A 677 -31.61 -6.91 -32.83
C LYS A 677 -30.43 -6.81 -33.79
N ASP A 678 -29.27 -6.41 -33.28
CA ASP A 678 -28.05 -6.16 -34.03
C ASP A 678 -26.91 -7.08 -33.52
N ALA A 679 -25.66 -6.81 -33.93
CA ALA A 679 -24.53 -7.67 -33.58
C ALA A 679 -24.00 -7.51 -32.13
N THR A 680 -24.67 -6.73 -31.26
CA THR A 680 -24.18 -6.43 -29.90
C THR A 680 -23.82 -7.67 -29.07
N PRO A 681 -24.70 -8.69 -28.95
CA PRO A 681 -24.37 -9.91 -28.20
C PRO A 681 -23.12 -10.61 -28.74
N LYS A 682 -23.03 -10.70 -30.07
CA LYS A 682 -21.94 -11.38 -30.76
C LYS A 682 -20.61 -10.66 -30.60
N ILE A 683 -20.62 -9.32 -30.55
CA ILE A 683 -19.42 -8.55 -30.24
C ILE A 683 -18.98 -8.83 -28.80
N GLY A 684 -19.91 -8.86 -27.83
CA GLY A 684 -19.59 -9.26 -26.46
C GLY A 684 -18.93 -10.64 -26.36
N GLU A 685 -19.48 -11.65 -27.04
CA GLU A 685 -18.91 -13.01 -27.08
C GLU A 685 -17.49 -13.04 -27.64
N LEU A 686 -17.17 -12.22 -28.66
CA LEU A 686 -15.82 -12.13 -29.24
C LEU A 686 -14.77 -11.62 -28.24
N TYR A 687 -15.20 -10.84 -27.25
CA TYR A 687 -14.36 -10.37 -26.15
C TYR A 687 -14.36 -11.31 -24.93
N GLY A 688 -15.00 -12.49 -25.05
CA GLY A 688 -15.10 -13.48 -23.98
C GLY A 688 -16.22 -13.20 -22.97
N ALA A 689 -17.16 -12.29 -23.28
CA ALA A 689 -18.29 -12.04 -22.38
C ALA A 689 -19.26 -13.22 -22.33
N LYS A 690 -19.73 -13.53 -21.12
CA LYS A 690 -20.86 -14.43 -20.87
C LYS A 690 -22.14 -13.63 -21.11
N VAL A 691 -22.79 -13.86 -22.25
CA VAL A 691 -23.99 -13.14 -22.65
C VAL A 691 -25.25 -13.85 -22.17
N PHE A 692 -26.14 -13.12 -21.53
CA PHE A 692 -27.44 -13.62 -21.05
C PHE A 692 -28.56 -12.72 -21.56
N ASN A 693 -29.70 -13.33 -21.90
CA ASN A 693 -30.92 -12.57 -22.14
C ASN A 693 -31.47 -12.05 -20.81
N GLY A 694 -31.72 -10.75 -20.72
CA GLY A 694 -32.25 -10.10 -19.52
C GLY A 694 -33.59 -9.42 -19.73
N SER A 695 -34.08 -8.87 -18.61
CA SER A 695 -35.30 -8.09 -18.57
C SER A 695 -35.19 -6.80 -19.39
N ASP A 696 -36.23 -6.47 -20.14
CA ASP A 696 -36.31 -5.18 -20.84
C ASP A 696 -36.68 -4.09 -19.81
N PRO A 697 -35.80 -3.11 -19.54
CA PRO A 697 -36.02 -2.11 -18.48
C PRO A 697 -37.30 -1.28 -18.69
N PHE A 698 -37.85 -1.27 -19.90
CA PHE A 698 -39.07 -0.55 -20.24
C PHE A 698 -40.37 -1.33 -19.99
N LEU A 699 -40.31 -2.61 -19.60
CA LEU A 699 -41.49 -3.42 -19.28
C LEU A 699 -41.95 -3.20 -17.83
N LEU A 700 -43.27 -3.12 -17.62
CA LEU A 700 -43.99 -3.25 -16.34
C LEU A 700 -43.21 -2.84 -15.06
N ARG A 701 -42.81 -1.57 -14.94
CA ARG A 701 -42.11 -1.00 -13.76
C ARG A 701 -40.82 -1.77 -13.34
N GLN A 702 -40.15 -2.41 -14.30
CA GLN A 702 -38.91 -3.15 -14.04
C GLN A 702 -37.70 -2.23 -13.91
N GLY A 703 -37.57 -1.20 -14.76
CA GLY A 703 -36.48 -0.22 -14.68
C GLY A 703 -35.09 -0.79 -14.97
N PHE A 704 -34.07 0.07 -14.94
CA PHE A 704 -32.68 -0.31 -15.20
C PHE A 704 -32.03 -1.08 -14.05
N GLU A 705 -32.52 -0.95 -12.81
CA GLU A 705 -32.03 -1.74 -11.69
C GLU A 705 -32.28 -3.24 -11.86
N THR A 706 -33.35 -3.64 -12.57
CA THR A 706 -33.64 -5.07 -12.78
C THR A 706 -32.54 -5.79 -13.57
N PRO A 707 -32.21 -5.40 -14.82
CA PRO A 707 -31.13 -6.04 -15.56
C PRO A 707 -29.74 -5.83 -14.91
N ARG A 708 -29.54 -4.79 -14.10
CA ARG A 708 -28.31 -4.63 -13.28
C ARG A 708 -28.23 -5.63 -12.13
N ASN A 709 -29.35 -5.89 -11.46
CA ASN A 709 -29.42 -6.91 -10.43
C ASN A 709 -29.26 -8.32 -11.04
N GLU A 710 -29.77 -8.54 -12.25
CA GLU A 710 -29.51 -9.78 -13.01
C GLU A 710 -28.03 -9.95 -13.35
N SER A 711 -27.32 -8.89 -13.75
CA SER A 711 -25.90 -8.96 -14.07
C SER A 711 -25.04 -9.31 -12.86
N ILE A 712 -25.20 -8.60 -11.73
CA ILE A 712 -24.42 -8.89 -10.52
C ILE A 712 -24.78 -10.24 -9.88
N ALA A 713 -26.00 -10.75 -10.09
CA ALA A 713 -26.37 -12.08 -9.62
C ALA A 713 -25.68 -13.23 -10.38
N LYS A 714 -25.15 -12.95 -11.58
CA LYS A 714 -24.34 -13.90 -12.36
C LYS A 714 -22.83 -13.74 -12.15
N ALA A 715 -22.41 -12.67 -11.48
CA ALA A 715 -21.01 -12.42 -11.17
C ALA A 715 -20.50 -13.39 -10.10
N THR A 716 -19.30 -13.93 -10.33
CA THR A 716 -18.59 -14.85 -9.43
C THR A 716 -17.35 -14.22 -8.79
N GLY A 717 -16.90 -13.08 -9.31
CA GLY A 717 -15.73 -12.35 -8.83
C GLY A 717 -15.90 -11.75 -7.44
N ASP A 718 -14.77 -11.44 -6.81
CA ASP A 718 -14.71 -10.78 -5.50
C ASP A 718 -15.09 -9.29 -5.60
N TRP A 719 -14.80 -8.66 -6.74
CA TRP A 719 -15.17 -7.29 -7.08
C TRP A 719 -16.10 -7.23 -8.28
N ILE A 720 -16.96 -6.20 -8.29
CA ILE A 720 -17.86 -5.86 -9.39
C ILE A 720 -17.50 -4.47 -9.90
N LEU A 721 -17.18 -4.37 -11.20
CA LEU A 721 -17.19 -3.11 -11.94
C LEU A 721 -18.46 -3.06 -12.79
N TRP A 722 -19.27 -2.02 -12.66
CA TRP A 722 -20.39 -1.80 -13.57
C TRP A 722 -20.14 -0.62 -14.52
N ILE A 723 -20.33 -0.88 -15.81
CA ILE A 723 -20.04 0.06 -16.88
C ILE A 723 -21.06 -0.10 -18.01
N ASP A 724 -21.36 1.01 -18.68
CA ASP A 724 -22.29 1.05 -19.80
C ASP A 724 -21.58 0.86 -21.15
N ALA A 725 -22.30 0.35 -22.14
CA ALA A 725 -21.75 0.09 -23.46
C ALA A 725 -21.29 1.38 -24.20
N ASP A 726 -21.80 2.55 -23.79
CA ASP A 726 -21.40 3.87 -24.31
C ASP A 726 -20.30 4.57 -23.49
N GLU A 727 -19.76 3.88 -22.48
CA GLU A 727 -18.68 4.34 -21.61
C GLU A 727 -17.33 3.70 -21.98
N GLU A 728 -16.24 4.39 -21.65
CA GLU A 728 -14.87 3.90 -21.80
C GLU A 728 -14.08 4.19 -20.52
N LEU A 729 -13.45 3.15 -19.95
CA LEU A 729 -12.65 3.30 -18.74
C LEU A 729 -11.26 3.85 -19.10
N GLN A 730 -10.96 5.06 -18.65
CA GLN A 730 -9.66 5.70 -18.77
C GLN A 730 -8.78 5.33 -17.57
N GLY A 731 -7.50 5.05 -17.81
CA GLY A 731 -6.59 4.58 -16.76
C GLY A 731 -6.90 3.17 -16.26
N PHE A 732 -7.56 2.34 -17.08
CA PHE A 732 -7.98 0.98 -16.71
C PHE A 732 -6.83 0.10 -16.19
N ASN A 733 -5.62 0.28 -16.71
CA ASN A 733 -4.43 -0.43 -16.29
C ASN A 733 -4.04 -0.14 -14.82
N ASN A 734 -4.52 0.97 -14.24
CA ASN A 734 -4.32 1.29 -12.82
C ASN A 734 -5.32 0.61 -11.89
N LEU A 735 -6.44 0.04 -12.37
CA LEU A 735 -7.47 -0.50 -11.47
C LEU A 735 -6.97 -1.68 -10.63
N ARG A 736 -6.06 -2.49 -11.18
CA ARG A 736 -5.65 -3.75 -10.55
C ARG A 736 -4.96 -3.58 -9.20
N LYS A 737 -4.18 -2.51 -9.01
CA LYS A 737 -3.54 -2.26 -7.71
C LYS A 737 -4.57 -2.03 -6.58
N TYR A 738 -5.78 -1.58 -6.92
CA TYR A 738 -6.86 -1.38 -5.96
C TYR A 738 -7.61 -2.68 -5.61
N LEU A 739 -7.40 -3.76 -6.37
CA LEU A 739 -8.01 -5.08 -6.16
C LEU A 739 -7.22 -5.93 -5.14
N ARG A 740 -6.78 -5.29 -4.08
CA ARG A 740 -6.12 -5.93 -2.94
C ARG A 740 -7.04 -5.96 -1.73
N ASN A 741 -6.65 -6.72 -0.72
CA ASN A 741 -7.29 -6.64 0.57
C ASN A 741 -7.13 -5.21 1.11
N SER A 742 -8.26 -4.55 1.31
CA SER A 742 -8.30 -3.17 1.76
C SER A 742 -9.61 -2.94 2.48
N ILE A 743 -9.62 -1.88 3.27
CA ILE A 743 -10.76 -1.49 4.08
C ILE A 743 -11.95 -0.95 3.27
N TYR A 744 -11.71 -0.59 2.02
CA TYR A 744 -12.76 -0.02 1.18
C TYR A 744 -13.67 -1.13 0.62
N ASP A 745 -14.96 -0.89 0.72
CA ASP A 745 -16.01 -1.70 0.13
C ASP A 745 -16.32 -1.29 -1.31
N GLY A 746 -15.88 -0.10 -1.71
CA GLY A 746 -16.02 0.37 -3.08
C GLY A 746 -15.20 1.61 -3.39
N PHE A 747 -15.13 1.90 -4.67
CA PHE A 747 -14.41 3.03 -5.23
C PHE A 747 -15.32 3.85 -6.14
N ARG A 748 -15.26 5.17 -5.96
CA ARG A 748 -15.89 6.11 -6.89
C ARG A 748 -14.95 6.35 -8.06
N ILE A 749 -15.48 6.25 -9.27
CA ILE A 749 -14.75 6.57 -10.50
C ILE A 749 -15.47 7.75 -11.12
N ARG A 750 -14.75 8.84 -11.33
CA ARG A 750 -15.32 10.08 -11.89
C ARG A 750 -15.77 9.81 -13.32
N GLN A 751 -17.02 10.15 -13.61
CA GLN A 751 -17.62 9.99 -14.93
C GLN A 751 -17.70 11.36 -15.61
N HIS A 752 -16.99 11.51 -16.72
CA HIS A 752 -16.93 12.74 -17.52
C HIS A 752 -17.95 12.67 -18.64
N HIS A 753 -18.96 13.54 -18.58
CA HIS A 753 -19.97 13.65 -19.63
C HIS A 753 -19.50 14.63 -20.70
N PHE A 754 -19.20 14.13 -21.90
CA PHE A 754 -18.85 14.98 -23.04
C PHE A 754 -20.13 15.44 -23.74
N SER A 755 -20.51 16.70 -23.50
CA SER A 755 -21.59 17.35 -24.25
C SER A 755 -21.08 18.57 -25.01
N CYS A 756 -21.55 18.76 -26.24
CA CYS A 756 -21.23 19.95 -27.01
C CYS A 756 -22.05 21.19 -26.56
N GLN A 757 -23.06 21.01 -25.68
CA GLN A 757 -23.95 22.08 -25.26
C GLN A 757 -24.42 21.93 -23.79
N PRO A 758 -24.37 23.01 -22.99
CA PRO A 758 -23.82 24.34 -23.31
C PRO A 758 -22.28 24.33 -23.38
N VAL A 759 -21.72 25.22 -24.20
CA VAL A 759 -20.27 25.38 -24.36
C VAL A 759 -19.61 25.61 -22.99
N GLY A 760 -18.66 24.75 -22.63
CA GLY A 760 -17.87 24.86 -21.39
C GLY A 760 -18.42 24.14 -20.16
N ALA A 761 -19.54 23.42 -20.26
CA ALA A 761 -20.07 22.63 -19.14
C ALA A 761 -19.62 21.16 -19.21
N THR A 762 -18.46 20.85 -18.66
CA THR A 762 -18.10 19.47 -18.30
C THR A 762 -18.77 19.15 -16.96
N VAL A 763 -19.75 18.25 -16.97
CA VAL A 763 -20.35 17.72 -15.74
C VAL A 763 -19.59 16.45 -15.36
N ILE A 764 -19.10 16.40 -14.12
CA ILE A 764 -18.40 15.24 -13.56
C ILE A 764 -19.31 14.62 -12.51
N ASP A 765 -19.81 13.42 -12.79
CA ASP A 765 -20.51 12.61 -11.80
C ASP A 765 -19.51 11.73 -11.04
N ARG A 766 -19.83 11.35 -9.80
CA ARG A 766 -18.96 10.55 -8.92
C ARG A 766 -19.63 9.26 -8.42
N PRO A 767 -20.16 8.40 -9.33
CA PRO A 767 -20.81 7.17 -8.93
C PRO A 767 -19.81 6.16 -8.32
N ILE A 768 -20.31 5.32 -7.42
CA ILE A 768 -19.59 4.12 -6.98
C ILE A 768 -19.64 3.13 -8.15
N ARG A 769 -18.49 2.85 -8.76
CA ARG A 769 -18.41 2.06 -10.01
C ARG A 769 -17.79 0.69 -9.80
N LEU A 770 -16.83 0.61 -8.87
CA LEU A 770 -16.16 -0.61 -8.46
C LEU A 770 -16.52 -0.90 -7.00
N PHE A 771 -17.01 -2.09 -6.66
CA PHE A 771 -17.38 -2.45 -5.29
C PHE A 771 -17.23 -3.94 -5.01
N ARG A 772 -17.03 -4.31 -3.74
CA ARG A 772 -16.94 -5.72 -3.31
C ARG A 772 -18.28 -6.42 -3.51
N ARG A 773 -18.24 -7.64 -4.05
CA ARG A 773 -19.42 -8.49 -4.15
C ARG A 773 -19.86 -8.89 -2.75
N LYS A 774 -21.07 -8.47 -2.37
CA LYS A 774 -21.73 -8.87 -1.11
C LYS A 774 -23.16 -9.30 -1.41
N ASP A 775 -23.63 -10.31 -0.68
CA ASP A 775 -24.95 -10.89 -0.91
C ASP A 775 -26.10 -9.92 -0.68
N ASN A 776 -25.89 -8.83 0.07
CA ASN A 776 -26.88 -7.79 0.35
C ASN A 776 -26.79 -6.56 -0.57
N VAL A 777 -25.78 -6.46 -1.46
CA VAL A 777 -25.65 -5.30 -2.36
C VAL A 777 -26.55 -5.47 -3.57
N ARG A 778 -27.40 -4.47 -3.84
CA ARG A 778 -28.33 -4.43 -4.98
C ARG A 778 -28.37 -3.04 -5.59
N PHE A 779 -28.77 -2.97 -6.85
CA PHE A 779 -29.12 -1.71 -7.50
C PHE A 779 -30.53 -1.29 -7.09
N TYR A 780 -30.65 -0.02 -6.71
CA TYR A 780 -31.91 0.64 -6.40
C TYR A 780 -32.15 1.81 -7.34
N GLY A 781 -33.36 1.84 -7.90
CA GLY A 781 -33.86 2.92 -8.73
C GLY A 781 -34.26 2.46 -10.13
N LEU A 782 -35.49 2.74 -10.57
CA LEU A 782 -35.94 2.43 -11.94
C LEU A 782 -35.11 3.13 -13.01
N ILE A 783 -34.53 4.26 -12.62
CA ILE A 783 -33.61 5.04 -13.40
C ILE A 783 -32.65 5.78 -12.48
N HIS A 784 -31.46 6.08 -12.99
CA HIS A 784 -30.34 6.60 -12.21
C HIS A 784 -30.06 5.65 -11.04
N GLU A 785 -30.00 4.37 -11.36
CA GLU A 785 -29.83 3.29 -10.42
C GLU A 785 -28.46 3.35 -9.75
N HIS A 786 -28.39 3.05 -8.46
CA HIS A 786 -27.14 3.04 -7.71
C HIS A 786 -27.03 1.75 -6.88
N PRO A 787 -25.83 1.17 -6.74
CA PRO A 787 -25.61 0.04 -5.88
C PRO A 787 -25.61 0.48 -4.41
N GLY A 788 -26.24 -0.32 -3.56
CA GLY A 788 -26.31 -0.08 -2.12
C GLY A 788 -26.70 -1.34 -1.36
N ILE A 789 -26.50 -1.33 -0.03
CA ILE A 789 -27.06 -2.38 0.85
C ILE A 789 -28.56 -2.17 1.09
N ASP A 790 -29.04 -0.92 0.93
CA ASP A 790 -30.44 -0.54 0.91
C ASP A 790 -30.64 0.69 -0.01
N GLU A 791 -31.88 1.18 -0.11
CA GLU A 791 -32.24 2.27 -1.03
C GLU A 791 -31.59 3.64 -0.71
N ASN A 792 -31.04 3.83 0.50
CA ASN A 792 -30.41 5.07 0.96
C ASN A 792 -28.98 4.89 1.49
N ALA A 793 -28.52 3.66 1.69
CA ALA A 793 -27.17 3.33 2.11
C ALA A 793 -26.31 2.87 0.93
N GLY A 794 -25.06 3.33 0.87
CA GLY A 794 -24.09 2.88 -0.13
C GLY A 794 -23.64 1.43 0.07
N VAL A 795 -22.52 1.06 -0.55
CA VAL A 795 -21.95 -0.30 -0.44
C VAL A 795 -21.09 -0.51 0.83
N GLY A 796 -20.84 0.57 1.58
CA GLY A 796 -19.97 0.63 2.75
C GLY A 796 -18.98 1.79 2.65
N GLU A 797 -17.76 1.58 3.15
CA GLU A 797 -16.69 2.58 3.09
C GLU A 797 -16.18 2.74 1.66
N VAL A 798 -16.13 3.98 1.16
CA VAL A 798 -15.73 4.27 -0.22
C VAL A 798 -14.77 5.44 -0.32
N VAL A 799 -13.85 5.36 -1.28
CA VAL A 799 -12.93 6.44 -1.65
C VAL A 799 -12.97 6.71 -3.15
N GLU A 800 -12.70 7.94 -3.57
CA GLU A 800 -12.59 8.30 -4.99
C GLU A 800 -11.20 7.93 -5.52
N LEU A 801 -11.14 7.29 -6.70
CA LEU A 801 -9.87 7.03 -7.38
C LEU A 801 -9.33 8.32 -8.00
N SER A 802 -8.01 8.50 -7.91
CA SER A 802 -7.33 9.69 -8.45
C SER A 802 -6.88 9.53 -9.89
N ASP A 803 -6.68 8.29 -10.36
CA ASP A 803 -5.97 7.94 -11.60
C ASP A 803 -6.76 6.98 -12.52
N ALA A 804 -8.07 6.92 -12.31
CA ALA A 804 -9.02 6.26 -13.18
C ALA A 804 -10.28 7.11 -13.34
N ASP A 805 -10.81 7.16 -14.56
CA ASP A 805 -11.94 7.99 -14.94
C ASP A 805 -12.81 7.23 -15.96
N ILE A 806 -14.08 7.57 -16.09
CA ILE A 806 -14.98 7.04 -17.12
C ILE A 806 -15.28 8.16 -18.11
N ALA A 807 -14.96 7.92 -19.37
CA ALA A 807 -15.37 8.77 -20.48
C ALA A 807 -16.76 8.33 -20.96
N HIS A 808 -17.74 9.24 -20.90
CA HIS A 808 -19.10 8.94 -21.31
C HIS A 808 -19.51 9.78 -22.52
N ASN A 809 -19.75 9.09 -23.65
CA ASN A 809 -20.05 9.71 -24.95
C ASN A 809 -21.56 9.83 -25.24
N GLY A 810 -22.42 9.49 -24.29
CA GLY A 810 -23.87 9.33 -24.49
C GLY A 810 -24.69 10.60 -24.75
N TYR A 811 -24.06 11.79 -24.81
CA TYR A 811 -24.72 13.10 -24.96
C TYR A 811 -24.08 14.02 -26.01
N TYR A 812 -23.76 13.46 -27.18
CA TYR A 812 -23.14 14.22 -28.26
C TYR A 812 -24.04 15.33 -28.82
N THR A 813 -25.37 15.19 -28.76
CA THR A 813 -26.31 16.20 -29.25
C THR A 813 -27.53 16.41 -28.33
N GLU A 814 -28.02 17.66 -28.27
CA GLU A 814 -29.25 18.04 -27.54
C GLU A 814 -30.52 17.25 -27.95
N PRO A 815 -30.77 16.94 -29.23
CA PRO A 815 -31.90 16.10 -29.64
C PRO A 815 -31.88 14.67 -29.07
N GLU A 816 -30.71 14.05 -28.95
CA GLU A 816 -30.56 12.70 -28.38
C GLU A 816 -30.81 12.71 -26.87
N ARG A 817 -30.26 13.70 -26.17
CA ARG A 817 -30.53 13.94 -24.75
C ARG A 817 -32.04 14.10 -24.49
N ARG A 818 -32.77 14.79 -25.38
CA ARG A 818 -34.21 15.01 -25.28
C ARG A 818 -35.06 13.76 -25.48
N LYS A 819 -34.70 12.90 -26.44
CA LYS A 819 -35.38 11.61 -26.64
C LYS A 819 -35.24 10.72 -25.40
N LYS A 820 -34.05 10.70 -24.79
CA LYS A 820 -33.81 9.99 -23.53
C LYS A 820 -34.67 10.58 -22.40
N PHE A 821 -34.79 11.91 -22.27
CA PHE A 821 -35.59 12.53 -21.21
C PHE A 821 -37.07 12.14 -21.22
N TRP A 822 -37.77 12.26 -22.35
CA TRP A 822 -39.20 11.90 -22.43
C TRP A 822 -39.46 10.41 -22.22
N ARG A 823 -38.52 9.57 -22.64
CA ARG A 823 -38.52 8.14 -22.35
C ARG A 823 -38.35 7.87 -20.83
N ASN A 824 -37.55 8.69 -20.16
CA ASN A 824 -37.16 8.51 -18.76
C ASN A 824 -38.22 9.00 -17.75
N LEU A 825 -38.99 10.04 -18.09
CA LEU A 825 -39.96 10.66 -17.17
C LEU A 825 -40.98 9.67 -16.56
N PRO A 826 -41.61 8.76 -17.33
CA PRO A 826 -42.51 7.75 -16.75
C PRO A 826 -41.82 6.82 -15.75
N MET A 827 -40.54 6.49 -15.99
CA MET A 827 -39.76 5.64 -15.07
C MET A 827 -39.41 6.38 -13.78
N MET A 828 -39.15 7.69 -13.86
CA MET A 828 -38.89 8.51 -12.67
C MET A 828 -40.12 8.61 -11.75
N LEU A 829 -41.31 8.77 -12.32
CA LEU A 829 -42.56 8.77 -11.54
C LEU A 829 -42.79 7.39 -10.91
N ALA A 830 -42.57 6.32 -11.67
CA ALA A 830 -42.65 4.97 -11.14
C ALA A 830 -41.57 4.67 -10.09
N ASP A 831 -40.39 5.33 -10.16
CA ASP A 831 -39.34 5.24 -9.14
C ASP A 831 -39.80 5.77 -7.79
N ILE A 832 -40.42 6.95 -7.79
CA ILE A 832 -40.95 7.58 -6.57
C ILE A 832 -42.04 6.72 -5.95
N GLU A 833 -42.86 6.06 -6.77
CA GLU A 833 -43.89 5.13 -6.28
C GLU A 833 -43.30 3.83 -5.71
N LYS A 834 -42.28 3.26 -6.36
CA LYS A 834 -41.67 1.99 -5.93
C LYS A 834 -40.74 2.18 -4.72
N TYR A 835 -39.98 3.28 -4.69
CA TYR A 835 -38.99 3.61 -3.68
C TYR A 835 -39.31 4.96 -3.00
N PRO A 836 -40.42 5.06 -2.26
CA PRO A 836 -40.90 6.34 -1.72
C PRO A 836 -39.97 6.97 -0.68
N ASN A 837 -39.06 6.22 -0.05
CA ASN A 837 -38.09 6.79 0.91
C ASN A 837 -36.70 7.00 0.31
N ARG A 838 -36.46 6.64 -0.97
CA ARG A 838 -35.18 6.84 -1.65
C ARG A 838 -34.90 8.34 -1.84
N VAL A 839 -34.04 8.90 -1.01
CA VAL A 839 -33.70 10.32 -0.96
C VAL A 839 -33.00 10.75 -2.25
N LEU A 840 -32.04 9.96 -2.73
CA LEU A 840 -31.31 10.25 -3.96
C LEU A 840 -32.25 10.31 -5.19
N GLY A 841 -33.23 9.42 -5.28
CA GLY A 841 -34.22 9.40 -6.36
C GLY A 841 -35.04 10.70 -6.41
N LYS A 842 -35.48 11.20 -5.25
CA LYS A 842 -36.18 12.49 -5.14
C LYS A 842 -35.30 13.68 -5.53
N TRP A 843 -34.02 13.65 -5.16
CA TRP A 843 -33.05 14.68 -5.55
C TRP A 843 -32.86 14.72 -7.06
N LEU A 844 -32.65 13.55 -7.68
CA LEU A 844 -32.49 13.42 -9.13
C LEU A 844 -33.77 13.80 -9.89
N TYR A 845 -34.94 13.53 -9.29
CA TYR A 845 -36.21 14.00 -9.81
C TYR A 845 -36.32 15.53 -9.82
N MET A 846 -35.93 16.21 -8.74
CA MET A 846 -35.87 17.68 -8.72
C MET A 846 -34.92 18.24 -9.80
N ARG A 847 -33.75 17.62 -9.99
CA ARG A 847 -32.79 18.01 -11.05
C ARG A 847 -33.44 17.93 -12.43
N ASP A 848 -34.05 16.81 -12.73
CA ASP A 848 -34.62 16.53 -14.06
C ASP A 848 -35.87 17.40 -14.32
N LEU A 849 -36.72 17.65 -13.31
CA LEU A 849 -37.79 18.66 -13.40
C LEU A 849 -37.23 20.06 -13.68
N SER A 850 -36.12 20.43 -13.03
CA SER A 850 -35.47 21.73 -13.25
C SER A 850 -34.98 21.91 -14.68
N HIS A 851 -34.42 20.85 -15.28
CA HIS A 851 -34.04 20.84 -16.69
C HIS A 851 -35.25 21.04 -17.61
N LEU A 852 -36.38 20.38 -17.32
CA LEU A 852 -37.60 20.51 -18.11
C LEU A 852 -38.17 21.93 -18.07
N ILE A 853 -38.22 22.56 -16.88
CA ILE A 853 -38.70 23.94 -16.73
C ILE A 853 -37.85 24.91 -17.55
N ASN A 854 -36.52 24.80 -17.43
CA ASN A 854 -35.61 25.66 -18.19
C ASN A 854 -35.75 25.48 -19.69
N TRP A 855 -35.96 24.25 -20.16
CA TRP A 855 -36.19 23.98 -21.58
C TRP A 855 -37.53 24.56 -22.07
N GLN A 856 -38.64 24.33 -21.36
CA GLN A 856 -39.94 24.87 -21.74
C GLN A 856 -39.91 26.40 -21.83
N LEU A 857 -39.20 27.04 -20.90
CA LEU A 857 -38.98 28.48 -20.90
C LEU A 857 -38.17 28.94 -22.13
N GLN A 858 -37.11 28.21 -22.52
CA GLN A 858 -36.34 28.50 -23.73
C GLN A 858 -37.17 28.40 -25.02
N GLN A 859 -38.13 27.45 -25.07
CA GLN A 859 -38.97 27.26 -26.26
C GLN A 859 -40.11 28.28 -26.36
N THR A 860 -40.76 28.56 -25.25
CA THR A 860 -42.00 29.36 -25.23
C THR A 860 -41.77 30.83 -24.87
N GLY A 861 -40.57 31.17 -24.37
CA GLY A 861 -40.26 32.49 -23.83
C GLY A 861 -41.00 32.83 -22.53
N ALA A 862 -41.85 31.94 -22.03
CA ALA A 862 -42.68 32.15 -20.84
C ALA A 862 -42.77 30.88 -19.99
N LEU A 863 -43.15 31.03 -18.72
CA LEU A 863 -43.37 29.89 -17.83
C LEU A 863 -44.79 29.34 -18.04
N THR A 864 -44.90 28.13 -18.59
CA THR A 864 -46.17 27.41 -18.79
C THR A 864 -46.81 27.01 -17.45
N GLU A 865 -48.11 26.69 -17.45
CA GLU A 865 -48.80 26.15 -16.25
C GLU A 865 -48.15 24.86 -15.75
N ASP A 866 -47.78 23.97 -16.67
CA ASP A 866 -47.05 22.74 -16.40
C ASP A 866 -45.69 23.01 -15.70
N SER A 867 -44.91 23.99 -16.19
CA SER A 867 -43.68 24.41 -15.54
C SER A 867 -43.91 25.00 -14.15
N ARG A 868 -45.02 25.73 -13.93
CA ARG A 868 -45.36 26.27 -12.60
C ARG A 868 -45.66 25.15 -11.61
N LEU A 869 -46.43 24.15 -12.01
CA LEU A 869 -46.74 22.98 -11.17
C LEU A 869 -45.46 22.25 -10.77
N LYS A 870 -44.57 22.00 -11.73
CA LYS A 870 -43.26 21.36 -11.48
C LYS A 870 -42.36 22.19 -10.56
N ALA A 871 -42.37 23.51 -10.70
CA ALA A 871 -41.61 24.38 -9.81
C ALA A 871 -42.14 24.33 -8.37
N HIS A 872 -43.46 24.27 -8.18
CA HIS A 872 -44.07 24.05 -6.86
C HIS A 872 -43.71 22.67 -6.28
N GLU A 873 -43.70 21.64 -7.12
CA GLU A 873 -43.31 20.28 -6.74
C GLU A 873 -41.85 20.22 -6.25
N ILE A 874 -40.92 20.86 -6.96
CA ILE A 874 -39.51 20.98 -6.53
C ILE A 874 -39.41 21.63 -5.14
N ILE A 875 -40.16 22.71 -4.89
CA ILE A 875 -40.16 23.40 -3.59
C ILE A 875 -40.65 22.46 -2.48
N GLN A 876 -41.74 21.73 -2.73
CA GLN A 876 -42.30 20.79 -1.76
C GLN A 876 -41.37 19.61 -1.47
N ILE A 877 -40.76 19.03 -2.50
CA ILE A 877 -39.80 17.93 -2.33
C ILE A 877 -38.59 18.41 -1.51
N TYR A 878 -38.05 19.59 -1.80
CA TYR A 878 -36.92 20.13 -1.05
C TYR A 878 -37.23 20.33 0.43
N ARG A 879 -38.37 20.97 0.74
CA ARG A 879 -38.83 21.21 2.11
C ARG A 879 -39.02 19.91 2.89
N ASN A 880 -39.66 18.92 2.27
CA ASN A 880 -40.05 17.70 2.95
C ASN A 880 -38.89 16.73 3.18
N ASN A 881 -37.82 16.80 2.37
CA ASN A 881 -36.78 15.77 2.36
C ASN A 881 -35.35 16.29 2.60
N PHE A 882 -35.06 17.58 2.35
CA PHE A 882 -33.67 18.07 2.31
C PHE A 882 -33.42 19.25 3.26
N LEU A 883 -34.37 20.18 3.36
CA LEU A 883 -34.20 21.45 4.07
C LEU A 883 -33.66 21.32 5.51
N SER A 884 -34.11 20.30 6.24
CA SER A 884 -33.66 20.01 7.62
C SER A 884 -32.84 18.72 7.76
N ALA A 885 -32.59 18.01 6.65
CA ALA A 885 -31.94 16.70 6.68
C ALA A 885 -30.42 16.82 6.90
N GLY A 886 -29.82 17.93 6.45
CA GLY A 886 -28.38 18.07 6.42
C GLY A 886 -27.71 17.33 5.25
N GLY A 887 -26.39 17.42 5.16
CA GLY A 887 -25.53 16.69 4.24
C GLY A 887 -25.37 17.38 2.88
N HIS A 888 -24.55 16.75 2.02
CA HIS A 888 -24.24 17.29 0.70
C HIS A 888 -25.49 17.47 -0.18
N LEU A 889 -26.47 16.54 -0.13
CA LEU A 889 -27.70 16.64 -0.93
C LEU A 889 -28.58 17.85 -0.55
N MET A 890 -28.55 18.30 0.72
CA MET A 890 -29.21 19.55 1.13
C MET A 890 -28.55 20.74 0.42
N VAL A 891 -27.22 20.82 0.44
CA VAL A 891 -26.46 21.91 -0.17
C VAL A 891 -26.57 21.91 -1.69
N ASP A 892 -26.42 20.75 -2.32
CA ASP A 892 -26.46 20.61 -3.78
C ASP A 892 -27.89 20.78 -4.33
N GLY A 893 -28.90 20.36 -3.56
CA GLY A 893 -30.32 20.52 -3.90
C GLY A 893 -30.82 21.97 -3.84
N LEU A 894 -30.13 22.84 -3.08
CA LEU A 894 -30.52 24.24 -2.92
C LEU A 894 -30.58 24.99 -4.24
N GLY A 895 -29.71 24.66 -5.20
CA GLY A 895 -29.70 25.27 -6.53
C GLY A 895 -31.02 25.08 -7.27
N TYR A 896 -31.58 23.86 -7.25
CA TYR A 896 -32.85 23.53 -7.90
C TYR A 896 -34.03 24.20 -7.20
N TYR A 897 -34.05 24.19 -5.87
CA TYR A 897 -35.05 24.86 -5.07
C TYR A 897 -35.06 26.39 -5.29
N SER A 898 -33.87 27.01 -5.27
CA SER A 898 -33.70 28.45 -5.53
C SER A 898 -34.13 28.82 -6.94
N MET A 899 -33.76 28.00 -7.93
CA MET A 899 -34.22 28.17 -9.31
C MET A 899 -35.75 28.11 -9.39
N ALA A 900 -36.40 27.13 -8.76
CA ALA A 900 -37.86 27.01 -8.76
C ALA A 900 -38.55 28.24 -8.13
N CYS A 901 -38.03 28.74 -7.00
CA CYS A 901 -38.51 29.97 -6.38
C CYS A 901 -38.39 31.17 -7.32
N ALA A 902 -37.23 31.32 -7.97
CA ALA A 902 -36.96 32.40 -8.92
C ALA A 902 -37.88 32.34 -10.14
N ARG A 903 -38.15 31.14 -10.69
CA ARG A 903 -39.08 30.97 -11.83
C ARG A 903 -40.52 31.33 -11.46
N LEU A 904 -40.95 31.01 -10.25
CA LEU A 904 -42.29 31.36 -9.76
C LEU A 904 -42.41 32.83 -9.34
N GLY A 905 -41.31 33.57 -9.21
CA GLY A 905 -41.29 34.95 -8.71
C GLY A 905 -41.60 35.04 -7.21
N VAL A 906 -41.38 33.96 -6.46
CA VAL A 906 -41.67 33.87 -5.01
C VAL A 906 -40.38 33.86 -4.20
N GLY A 907 -40.43 34.28 -2.94
CA GLY A 907 -39.29 34.21 -2.03
C GLY A 907 -38.39 35.45 -1.97
N ILE A 908 -37.27 35.32 -1.28
CA ILE A 908 -36.30 36.38 -0.95
C ILE A 908 -34.89 35.85 -1.23
N ASP A 909 -34.04 36.68 -1.86
CA ASP A 909 -32.63 36.35 -2.07
C ASP A 909 -31.83 36.60 -0.80
N TYR A 910 -31.08 35.59 -0.37
CA TYR A 910 -30.15 35.69 0.74
C TYR A 910 -28.72 35.57 0.22
N ALA A 911 -27.84 36.44 0.72
CA ALA A 911 -26.41 36.35 0.53
C ALA A 911 -25.76 36.06 1.88
N TRP A 912 -24.96 35.00 1.97
CA TRP A 912 -24.31 34.61 3.23
C TRP A 912 -22.90 34.07 3.01
N SER A 913 -22.07 34.17 4.04
CA SER A 913 -20.79 33.50 4.16
C SER A 913 -20.66 32.98 5.59
N ILE A 914 -20.28 31.71 5.74
CA ILE A 914 -20.13 31.05 7.04
C ILE A 914 -18.67 30.61 7.13
N SER A 915 -17.94 31.16 8.10
CA SER A 915 -16.54 30.81 8.36
C SER A 915 -16.42 30.22 9.76
N ILE A 916 -16.16 28.91 9.85
CA ILE A 916 -15.85 28.22 11.10
C ILE A 916 -14.35 27.93 11.09
N MET A 917 -13.56 28.70 11.83
CA MET A 917 -12.09 28.66 11.75
C MET A 917 -11.46 27.85 12.89
N HIS A 918 -10.56 26.93 12.53
CA HIS A 918 -9.46 26.47 13.39
C HIS A 918 -8.15 26.74 12.63
N ASN A 919 -7.32 27.66 13.12
CA ASN A 919 -6.01 28.07 12.56
C ASN A 919 -5.99 28.85 11.23
N GLY A 920 -6.95 29.74 10.99
CA GLY A 920 -6.79 30.91 10.12
C GLY A 920 -6.33 30.64 8.68
N LYS A 921 -7.26 30.33 7.77
CA LYS A 921 -7.13 30.58 6.33
C LYS A 921 -8.45 31.09 5.75
N ASN A 922 -8.34 31.78 4.61
CA ASN A 922 -9.29 32.70 3.96
C ASN A 922 -10.80 32.45 4.17
N PRO A 923 -11.61 33.52 4.33
CA PRO A 923 -13.06 33.40 4.44
C PRO A 923 -13.66 32.81 3.15
N PRO A 924 -14.67 31.93 3.26
CA PRO A 924 -15.32 31.36 2.09
C PRO A 924 -16.04 32.43 1.26
N GLY A 925 -16.16 32.17 -0.04
CA GLY A 925 -16.90 33.02 -0.97
C GLY A 925 -18.37 33.20 -0.55
N ILE A 926 -18.93 34.38 -0.84
CA ILE A 926 -20.35 34.68 -0.59
C ILE A 926 -21.20 33.74 -1.45
N ARG A 927 -22.11 32.99 -0.80
CA ARG A 927 -23.14 32.19 -1.45
C ARG A 927 -24.42 33.00 -1.56
N ILE A 928 -25.12 32.84 -2.68
CA ILE A 928 -26.40 33.50 -2.94
C ILE A 928 -27.42 32.43 -3.35
N ALA A 929 -28.56 32.41 -2.68
CA ALA A 929 -29.72 31.61 -3.10
C ALA A 929 -31.03 32.27 -2.68
N ARG A 930 -32.09 31.96 -3.42
CA ARG A 930 -33.45 32.40 -3.16
C ARG A 930 -34.18 31.37 -2.31
N PHE A 931 -34.83 31.84 -1.25
CA PHE A 931 -35.67 31.01 -0.39
C PHE A 931 -37.12 31.45 -0.46
N ALA A 932 -38.04 30.50 -0.58
CA ALA A 932 -39.48 30.75 -0.69
C ALA A 932 -40.01 31.60 0.48
N ASP A 933 -39.43 31.46 1.68
CA ASP A 933 -39.67 32.36 2.80
C ASP A 933 -38.47 32.38 3.79
N ARG A 934 -38.55 33.26 4.80
CA ARG A 934 -37.50 33.43 5.82
C ARG A 934 -37.29 32.19 6.69
N SER A 935 -38.33 31.37 6.90
CA SER A 935 -38.23 30.19 7.77
C SER A 935 -37.33 29.14 7.13
N ASP A 936 -37.44 28.93 5.82
CA ASP A 936 -36.57 28.01 5.08
C ASP A 936 -35.09 28.42 5.18
N PHE A 937 -34.78 29.71 5.00
CA PHE A 937 -33.39 30.19 5.15
C PHE A 937 -32.83 29.93 6.55
N ASN A 938 -33.62 30.21 7.60
CA ASN A 938 -33.19 29.99 8.97
C ASN A 938 -32.89 28.50 9.23
N VAL A 939 -33.79 27.59 8.82
CA VAL A 939 -33.57 26.14 8.99
C VAL A 939 -32.32 25.69 8.26
N PHE A 940 -32.16 26.11 7.00
CA PHE A 940 -30.99 25.75 6.19
C PHE A 940 -29.68 26.23 6.81
N VAL A 941 -29.60 27.51 7.21
CA VAL A 941 -28.37 28.07 7.79
C VAL A 941 -28.07 27.47 9.16
N THR A 942 -29.07 27.28 10.03
CA THR A 942 -28.88 26.59 11.30
C THR A 942 -28.31 25.20 11.07
N LYS A 943 -28.89 24.43 10.14
CA LYS A 943 -28.40 23.08 9.86
C LYS A 943 -26.99 23.08 9.28
N LEU A 944 -26.71 23.99 8.35
CA LEU A 944 -25.38 24.16 7.76
C LEU A 944 -24.32 24.53 8.80
N ILE A 945 -24.65 25.37 9.78
CA ILE A 945 -23.76 25.72 10.90
C ILE A 945 -23.50 24.50 11.79
N GLU A 946 -24.54 23.74 12.15
CA GLU A 946 -24.39 22.49 12.94
C GLU A 946 -23.44 21.50 12.26
N GLU A 947 -23.56 21.33 10.94
CA GLU A 947 -22.70 20.40 10.20
C GLU A 947 -21.26 20.88 10.06
N GLN A 948 -21.08 22.18 9.79
CA GLN A 948 -19.74 22.74 9.74
C GLN A 948 -19.08 22.74 11.12
N SER A 949 -19.85 22.88 12.21
CA SER A 949 -19.31 22.77 13.57
C SER A 949 -18.94 21.34 13.91
N TRP A 950 -19.65 20.33 13.39
CA TRP A 950 -19.27 18.92 13.54
C TRP A 950 -17.93 18.56 12.89
N ILE A 951 -17.58 19.19 11.76
CA ILE A 951 -16.24 19.06 11.14
C ILE A 951 -15.17 19.51 12.13
N THR A 952 -15.38 20.64 12.81
CA THR A 952 -14.45 21.13 13.84
C THR A 952 -14.48 20.28 15.12
N GLU A 953 -15.65 19.78 15.53
CA GLU A 953 -15.84 18.96 16.73
C GLU A 953 -15.44 17.48 16.55
N GLY A 954 -15.23 17.02 15.31
CA GLY A 954 -14.81 15.64 15.01
C GLY A 954 -15.93 14.60 15.12
N ARG A 955 -17.18 15.00 14.85
CA ARG A 955 -18.33 14.10 14.84
C ARG A 955 -18.76 13.84 13.39
N TYR A 956 -18.15 12.88 12.71
CA TYR A 956 -18.76 12.30 11.50
C TYR A 956 -19.32 10.92 11.82
N ARG A 957 -20.52 10.67 11.33
CA ARG A 957 -21.16 9.35 11.25
C ARG A 957 -21.02 8.82 9.84
#